data_AF-A0A7J4RUF5-F1
#
_entry.id   AF-A0A7J4RUF5-F1
#
_cell.length_a   1.000
_cell.length_b   1.000
_cell.length_c   1.000
_cell.angle_alpha   90.00
_cell.angle_beta   90.00
_cell.angle_gamma   90.00
#
_symmetry.space_group_name_H-M   'P 1'
#
loop_
_entity.id
_entity.type
_entity.pdbx_description
1 polymer ?
#
loop_
_entity_poly.entity_id
_entity_poly.type
_entity_poly.pdbx_seq_one_letter_code
_entity_poly.pdbx_strand_id
1 'polypeptide(L)'
;MTEDIVEGTDGYWFDNNLQDWANEGWDATEIREYLVTQEEYATETLVHIEYLISACEQLIARMSHEWLDRLEISNGQFATWIEQLNNPLNHDEIAQKYLVWAKQHRRWELALEDSRGDWEALLRGRERLLILARCDALDASSKPRINLLMGMMGDPNAFPELDSRLSEIEESEARQKRAVYSSIEALSSDGYDVEYINELNLVDAMQEIAQRQKLHNLHEIIRLQIIDEIAEYDDQMAERYELQRKALLNCNDESELDHFGKQIYAMGIELKKRLSKINLQIAEWENVGMIFSSRKITPKDMFEWETNLPELTKEVDVHLALFERYKYFSERLNDVASVQQYVGYLQHTDALREIVDELELHWKDAELECLSIIERYQTRGLEMDGWESQIARDPVNCLAIIKGREAVWQDRLDCVDELLKIDVSFEGQAEIESRISLLKEVDAGPDIIDDTKLMIERLVTRRARHRVMLEKELMQLIASGKVPDETLSNNMNLRDFERFIGDARRYISSSQAGISGIAGISKNVAQRIEQKIAEEIDLYESAGWYVDEMRAMFEENPLHIAKRIANIRTHVSEFERLRRRLSSMPWDRDVELALKIQEEMQNPIKLAKISDEIPLMMKRLATLSSSDEEFMFTAWTPNSKVITTLGRSKSVLGPADALDDAHEAILESMDNIDADKANADMIINAKITNNVDNDETIEEVRDSTVIKTKVVGEEAMVQLATEENNRVTETLIPLDSQNPETAQISDIKHLHLVMDRLGLGDSYNSADGATQQIQQIRRNLAKNVGVEPRDVRVDRLLRLVLRLLPQSNEQDEQRKMLITNIANAIKPYQNWVMLRLEARHKASRGNLIHDSAVLGKALERIPGPGFQVPLEKDDKILPGFNQLDSLSQEVSILLDSLNLESASGVLVAA
;
A
#
# COMPACT_ATOMS: atom_id res chain seq x y z
N MET A 1 -39.60 -86.40 98.09
CA MET A 1 -38.30 -86.24 98.76
C MET A 1 -37.28 -86.50 97.67
N THR A 2 -37.08 -85.47 96.87
CA THR A 2 -36.54 -85.50 95.52
C THR A 2 -35.33 -84.58 95.46
N GLU A 3 -34.30 -85.13 94.82
CA GLU A 3 -33.19 -84.52 94.11
C GLU A 3 -33.29 -83.01 93.85
N ASP A 4 -32.18 -82.29 94.12
CA ASP A 4 -31.53 -81.48 93.08
C ASP A 4 -30.08 -81.19 93.50
N ILE A 5 -29.15 -81.68 92.69
CA ILE A 5 -27.74 -81.30 92.65
C ILE A 5 -27.68 -80.04 91.77
N VAL A 6 -27.26 -78.91 92.34
CA VAL A 6 -26.81 -77.75 91.54
C VAL A 6 -25.32 -77.60 91.80
N GLU A 7 -24.53 -77.98 90.80
CA GLU A 7 -23.11 -77.63 90.71
C GLU A 7 -23.00 -76.10 90.64
N GLY A 8 -22.22 -75.52 91.56
CA GLY A 8 -21.93 -74.09 91.55
C GLY A 8 -21.02 -73.74 90.38
N THR A 9 -21.52 -72.92 89.46
CA THR A 9 -20.73 -72.30 88.40
C THR A 9 -19.78 -71.25 89.00
N ASP A 10 -18.48 -71.44 88.88
CA ASP A 10 -17.46 -70.38 88.98
C ASP A 10 -17.62 -69.44 87.78
N GLY A 11 -18.68 -68.64 87.77
CA GLY A 11 -18.97 -67.62 86.77
C GLY A 11 -18.80 -66.23 87.37
N TYR A 12 -18.11 -65.33 86.67
CA TYR A 12 -18.10 -63.91 87.01
C TYR A 12 -19.54 -63.37 86.90
N TRP A 13 -19.86 -62.35 87.71
CA TRP A 13 -21.21 -61.78 87.83
C TRP A 13 -21.75 -61.14 86.53
N PHE A 14 -20.91 -60.99 85.50
CA PHE A 14 -21.23 -60.41 84.19
C PHE A 14 -21.16 -61.40 83.01
N ASP A 15 -20.87 -62.69 83.25
CA ASP A 15 -20.61 -63.68 82.18
C ASP A 15 -21.81 -63.88 81.24
N ASN A 16 -23.05 -63.79 81.74
CA ASN A 16 -24.26 -63.89 80.91
C ASN A 16 -24.37 -62.70 79.94
N ASN A 17 -24.13 -61.47 80.42
CA ASN A 17 -24.20 -60.26 79.60
C ASN A 17 -23.07 -60.23 78.56
N LEU A 18 -21.89 -60.72 78.93
CA LEU A 18 -20.75 -60.81 78.02
C LEU A 18 -21.01 -61.81 76.89
N GLN A 19 -21.71 -62.91 77.19
CA GLN A 19 -22.13 -63.87 76.18
C GLN A 19 -23.22 -63.30 75.26
N ASP A 20 -24.16 -62.51 75.80
CA ASP A 20 -25.19 -61.82 75.02
C ASP A 20 -24.56 -60.77 74.08
N TRP A 21 -23.64 -59.94 74.56
CA TRP A 21 -22.94 -58.95 73.73
C TRP A 21 -22.02 -59.60 72.67
N ALA A 22 -21.37 -60.72 73.00
CA ALA A 22 -20.59 -61.46 72.01
C ALA A 22 -21.48 -62.05 70.89
N ASN A 23 -22.70 -62.48 71.23
CA ASN A 23 -23.67 -62.96 70.25
C ASN A 23 -24.21 -61.82 69.35
N GLU A 24 -24.29 -60.60 69.88
CA GLU A 24 -24.65 -59.38 69.15
C GLU A 24 -23.50 -58.84 68.27
N GLY A 25 -22.28 -59.37 68.43
CA GLY A 25 -21.13 -59.05 67.58
C GLY A 25 -20.12 -58.07 68.17
N TRP A 26 -20.21 -57.75 69.47
CA TRP A 26 -19.30 -56.84 70.16
C TRP A 26 -17.99 -57.52 70.58
N ASP A 27 -16.90 -56.75 70.68
CA ASP A 27 -15.63 -57.24 71.18
C ASP A 27 -15.67 -57.48 72.70
N ALA A 28 -15.96 -58.72 73.06
CA ALA A 28 -16.10 -59.15 74.43
C ALA A 28 -14.74 -59.28 75.18
N THR A 29 -13.60 -59.21 74.49
CA THR A 29 -12.28 -59.45 75.12
C THR A 29 -11.83 -58.24 75.94
N GLU A 30 -11.89 -57.04 75.38
CA GLU A 30 -11.52 -55.81 76.08
C GLU A 30 -12.56 -55.39 77.15
N ILE A 31 -13.85 -55.65 76.87
CA ILE A 31 -14.94 -55.47 77.85
C ILE A 31 -14.70 -56.32 79.11
N ARG A 32 -14.23 -57.56 78.93
CA ARG A 32 -13.88 -58.46 80.04
C ARG A 32 -12.78 -57.88 80.92
N GLU A 33 -11.70 -57.40 80.30
CA GLU A 33 -10.55 -56.83 81.02
C GLU A 33 -10.95 -55.57 81.80
N TYR A 34 -11.81 -54.74 81.21
CA TYR A 34 -12.36 -53.56 81.86
C TYR A 34 -13.25 -53.90 83.07
N LEU A 35 -14.15 -54.88 82.94
CA LEU A 35 -15.06 -55.32 84.01
C LEU A 35 -14.32 -55.99 85.18
N VAL A 36 -13.26 -56.75 84.92
CA VAL A 36 -12.40 -57.35 85.95
C VAL A 36 -11.61 -56.29 86.72
N THR A 37 -11.26 -55.18 86.08
CA THR A 37 -10.48 -54.09 86.72
C THR A 37 -11.34 -53.23 87.67
N GLN A 38 -12.67 -53.25 87.54
CA GLN A 38 -13.59 -52.39 88.30
C GLN A 38 -14.66 -53.17 89.11
N GLU A 39 -14.28 -54.29 89.72
CA GLU A 39 -15.19 -55.15 90.52
C GLU A 39 -15.92 -54.40 91.66
N GLU A 40 -15.34 -53.32 92.20
CA GLU A 40 -15.95 -52.51 93.28
C GLU A 40 -17.20 -51.71 92.84
N TYR A 41 -17.34 -51.41 91.55
CA TYR A 41 -18.44 -50.65 90.95
C TYR A 41 -19.22 -51.47 89.92
N ALA A 42 -19.38 -52.77 90.18
CA ALA A 42 -20.01 -53.74 89.29
C ALA A 42 -21.32 -53.26 88.63
N THR A 43 -22.29 -52.78 89.40
CA THR A 43 -23.58 -52.34 88.83
C THR A 43 -23.45 -51.06 87.99
N GLU A 44 -22.60 -50.13 88.39
CA GLU A 44 -22.40 -48.87 87.65
C GLU A 44 -21.64 -49.10 86.34
N THR A 45 -20.68 -50.02 86.34
CA THR A 45 -19.88 -50.39 85.18
C THR A 45 -20.66 -51.17 84.15
N LEU A 46 -21.55 -52.10 84.56
CA LEU A 46 -22.49 -52.72 83.62
C LEU A 46 -23.41 -51.69 82.97
N VAL A 47 -24.03 -50.81 83.76
CA VAL A 47 -24.92 -49.77 83.23
C VAL A 47 -24.14 -48.82 82.30
N HIS A 48 -22.88 -48.53 82.60
CA HIS A 48 -22.03 -47.73 81.74
C HIS A 48 -21.72 -48.43 80.41
N ILE A 49 -21.44 -49.73 80.42
CA ILE A 49 -21.17 -50.50 79.18
C ILE A 49 -22.45 -50.68 78.36
N GLU A 50 -23.59 -50.96 78.99
CA GLU A 50 -24.90 -50.98 78.32
C GLU A 50 -25.21 -49.61 77.68
N TYR A 51 -24.89 -48.52 78.39
CA TYR A 51 -24.98 -47.18 77.84
C TYR A 51 -24.05 -47.00 76.62
N LEU A 52 -22.77 -47.39 76.72
CA LEU A 52 -21.81 -47.29 75.62
C LEU A 52 -22.21 -48.14 74.41
N ILE A 53 -22.72 -49.35 74.62
CA ILE A 53 -23.25 -50.21 73.54
C ILE A 53 -24.41 -49.51 72.86
N SER A 54 -25.39 -49.00 73.63
CA SER A 54 -26.52 -48.27 73.06
C SER A 54 -26.08 -46.99 72.30
N ALA A 55 -25.03 -46.32 72.77
CA ALA A 55 -24.46 -45.14 72.14
C ALA A 55 -23.70 -45.49 70.85
N CYS A 56 -22.94 -46.58 70.85
CA CYS A 56 -22.30 -47.13 69.66
C CYS A 56 -23.32 -47.55 68.61
N GLU A 57 -24.41 -48.26 68.98
CA GLU A 57 -25.49 -48.61 68.06
C GLU A 57 -26.12 -47.38 67.42
N GLN A 58 -26.35 -46.32 68.21
CA GLN A 58 -26.86 -45.06 67.69
C GLN A 58 -25.86 -44.40 66.73
N LEU A 59 -24.57 -44.38 67.05
CA LEU A 59 -23.56 -43.79 66.20
C LEU A 59 -23.36 -44.60 64.90
N ILE A 60 -23.41 -45.93 64.98
CA ILE A 60 -23.40 -46.83 63.82
C ILE A 60 -24.64 -46.57 62.96
N ALA A 61 -25.83 -46.45 63.55
CA ALA A 61 -27.08 -46.15 62.82
C ALA A 61 -27.01 -44.82 62.05
N ARG A 62 -26.31 -43.81 62.58
CA ARG A 62 -26.09 -42.51 61.90
C ARG A 62 -25.15 -42.59 60.69
N MET A 63 -24.21 -43.52 60.72
CA MET A 63 -23.19 -43.73 59.67
C MET A 63 -23.58 -44.81 58.65
N SER A 64 -24.56 -45.67 58.96
CA SER A 64 -24.96 -46.85 58.15
C SER A 64 -26.28 -46.68 57.38
N HIS A 65 -26.68 -45.44 57.07
CA HIS A 65 -27.84 -45.23 56.21
C HIS A 65 -27.60 -45.71 54.78
N GLU A 66 -28.57 -46.39 54.18
CA GLU A 66 -28.47 -47.01 52.84
C GLU A 66 -28.07 -46.05 51.71
N TRP A 67 -28.38 -44.76 51.83
CA TRP A 67 -28.06 -43.76 50.80
C TRP A 67 -26.64 -43.21 50.91
N LEU A 68 -25.98 -43.34 52.08
CA LEU A 68 -24.62 -42.83 52.27
C LEU A 68 -23.59 -43.62 51.46
N ASP A 69 -23.81 -44.92 51.29
CA ASP A 69 -22.96 -45.79 50.46
C ASP A 69 -23.00 -45.39 48.97
N ARG A 70 -24.12 -44.82 48.50
CA ARG A 70 -24.28 -44.39 47.10
C ARG A 70 -23.70 -43.01 46.82
N LEU A 71 -23.56 -42.19 47.85
CA LEU A 71 -23.16 -40.78 47.73
C LEU A 71 -21.68 -40.56 48.05
N GLU A 72 -20.96 -41.60 48.51
CA GLU A 72 -19.51 -41.60 48.83
C GLU A 72 -19.03 -40.42 49.71
N ILE A 73 -19.92 -39.82 50.50
CA ILE A 73 -19.68 -38.55 51.22
C ILE A 73 -18.48 -38.64 52.19
N SER A 74 -18.16 -39.84 52.67
CA SER A 74 -17.11 -40.09 53.67
C SER A 74 -15.77 -40.54 53.11
N ASN A 75 -15.60 -40.66 51.78
CA ASN A 75 -14.38 -41.21 51.16
C ASN A 75 -13.92 -42.54 51.81
N GLY A 76 -14.87 -43.39 52.26
CA GLY A 76 -14.58 -44.66 52.93
C GLY A 76 -14.24 -44.58 54.43
N GLN A 77 -14.23 -43.39 55.05
CA GLN A 77 -13.92 -43.24 56.48
C GLN A 77 -14.94 -43.91 57.39
N PHE A 78 -16.23 -43.93 57.01
CA PHE A 78 -17.28 -44.52 57.83
C PHE A 78 -17.13 -46.03 58.03
N ALA A 79 -16.69 -46.77 57.00
CA ALA A 79 -16.44 -48.21 57.14
C ALA A 79 -15.37 -48.50 58.21
N THR A 80 -14.31 -47.70 58.24
CA THR A 80 -13.23 -47.83 59.24
C THR A 80 -13.69 -47.48 60.65
N TRP A 81 -14.57 -46.48 60.80
CA TRP A 81 -15.10 -46.08 62.09
C TRP A 81 -16.13 -47.07 62.62
N ILE A 82 -16.96 -47.66 61.77
CA ILE A 82 -17.92 -48.71 62.15
C ILE A 82 -17.17 -49.94 62.67
N GLU A 83 -16.09 -50.37 62.01
CA GLU A 83 -15.28 -51.50 62.47
C GLU A 83 -14.63 -51.23 63.84
N GLN A 84 -14.14 -50.00 64.05
CA GLN A 84 -13.55 -49.59 65.34
C GLN A 84 -14.59 -49.45 66.48
N LEU A 85 -15.86 -49.20 66.15
CA LEU A 85 -16.97 -49.11 67.11
C LEU A 85 -17.46 -50.48 67.61
N ASN A 86 -17.06 -51.60 66.99
CA ASN A 86 -17.32 -52.95 67.51
C ASN A 86 -16.77 -53.14 68.93
N ASN A 87 -15.81 -52.29 69.33
CA ASN A 87 -15.38 -52.14 70.71
C ASN A 87 -16.04 -50.88 71.33
N PRO A 88 -16.94 -51.05 72.34
CA PRO A 88 -17.70 -49.94 72.91
C PRO A 88 -16.84 -48.93 73.68
N LEU A 89 -15.62 -49.30 74.09
CA LEU A 89 -14.71 -48.40 74.80
C LEU A 89 -14.13 -47.30 73.88
N ASN A 90 -14.12 -47.53 72.57
CA ASN A 90 -13.65 -46.56 71.57
C ASN A 90 -14.69 -45.49 71.20
N HIS A 91 -15.89 -45.58 71.78
CA HIS A 91 -17.01 -44.69 71.46
C HIS A 91 -16.62 -43.21 71.48
N ASP A 92 -15.99 -42.75 72.57
CA ASP A 92 -15.75 -41.32 72.78
C ASP A 92 -14.78 -40.72 71.76
N GLU A 93 -13.76 -41.48 71.35
CA GLU A 93 -12.81 -41.04 70.34
C GLU A 93 -13.47 -40.93 68.95
N ILE A 94 -14.28 -41.92 68.59
CA ILE A 94 -14.92 -41.99 67.28
C ILE A 94 -16.07 -40.98 67.21
N ALA A 95 -16.82 -40.80 68.29
CA ALA A 95 -17.85 -39.77 68.41
C ALA A 95 -17.24 -38.37 68.21
N GLN A 96 -16.08 -38.08 68.79
CA GLN A 96 -15.38 -36.80 68.56
C GLN A 96 -14.95 -36.63 67.11
N LYS A 97 -14.36 -37.67 66.50
CA LYS A 97 -13.96 -37.66 65.07
C LYS A 97 -15.17 -37.43 64.15
N TYR A 98 -16.26 -38.15 64.40
CA TYR A 98 -17.51 -37.98 63.67
C TYR A 98 -18.09 -36.58 63.84
N LEU A 99 -18.11 -36.01 65.06
CA LEU A 99 -18.60 -34.66 65.32
C LEU A 99 -17.80 -33.58 64.58
N VAL A 100 -16.46 -33.70 64.53
CA VAL A 100 -15.61 -32.76 63.78
C VAL A 100 -15.91 -32.85 62.29
N TRP A 101 -16.03 -34.07 61.77
CA TRP A 101 -16.36 -34.31 60.36
C TRP A 101 -17.76 -33.79 60.00
N ALA A 102 -18.77 -34.08 60.82
CA ALA A 102 -20.16 -33.68 60.60
C ALA A 102 -20.34 -32.16 60.65
N LYS A 103 -19.61 -31.46 61.52
CA LYS A 103 -19.59 -29.99 61.55
C LYS A 103 -19.10 -29.36 60.25
N GLN A 104 -18.27 -30.06 59.48
CA GLN A 104 -17.76 -29.56 58.20
C GLN A 104 -18.65 -29.97 57.03
N HIS A 105 -19.12 -31.22 57.01
CA HIS A 105 -19.74 -31.83 55.82
C HIS A 105 -21.25 -32.06 55.95
N ARG A 106 -21.81 -32.17 57.16
CA ARG A 106 -23.19 -32.62 57.44
C ARG A 106 -23.84 -31.91 58.63
N ARG A 107 -23.84 -30.56 58.61
CA ARG A 107 -24.34 -29.74 59.74
C ARG A 107 -25.82 -29.94 60.06
N TRP A 108 -26.65 -30.20 59.04
CA TRP A 108 -28.09 -30.43 59.18
C TRP A 108 -28.40 -31.73 59.94
N GLU A 109 -27.53 -32.74 59.87
CA GLU A 109 -27.72 -33.98 60.62
C GLU A 109 -27.60 -33.74 62.12
N LEU A 110 -26.63 -32.92 62.55
CA LEU A 110 -26.48 -32.55 63.95
C LEU A 110 -27.73 -31.82 64.47
N ALA A 111 -28.27 -30.86 63.71
CA ALA A 111 -29.48 -30.13 64.09
C ALA A 111 -30.73 -31.04 64.18
N LEU A 112 -30.83 -32.05 63.33
CA LEU A 112 -31.93 -33.03 63.35
C LEU A 112 -31.75 -34.11 64.42
N GLU A 113 -30.52 -34.39 64.85
CA GLU A 113 -30.25 -35.34 65.93
C GLU A 113 -30.50 -34.70 67.30
N ASP A 114 -30.12 -33.42 67.47
CA ASP A 114 -30.39 -32.65 68.70
C ASP A 114 -31.89 -32.58 69.04
N SER A 115 -32.75 -32.61 68.01
CA SER A 115 -34.22 -32.56 68.13
C SER A 115 -34.91 -33.92 67.99
N ARG A 116 -34.15 -35.03 67.89
CA ARG A 116 -34.68 -36.36 67.58
C ARG A 116 -35.84 -36.79 68.48
N GLY A 117 -35.74 -36.54 69.79
CA GLY A 117 -36.78 -36.88 70.76
C GLY A 117 -38.12 -36.22 70.46
N ASP A 118 -38.11 -34.97 69.99
CA ASP A 118 -39.33 -34.22 69.65
C ASP A 118 -39.99 -34.75 68.37
N TRP A 119 -39.17 -35.13 67.38
CA TRP A 119 -39.64 -35.76 66.14
C TRP A 119 -40.23 -37.16 66.39
N GLU A 120 -39.60 -37.96 67.24
CA GLU A 120 -40.07 -39.30 67.60
C GLU A 120 -41.34 -39.26 68.47
N ALA A 121 -41.43 -38.30 69.40
CA ALA A 121 -42.60 -38.10 70.25
C ALA A 121 -43.88 -37.78 69.46
N LEU A 122 -43.75 -37.11 68.31
CA LEU A 122 -44.85 -36.81 67.39
C LEU A 122 -45.07 -37.88 66.31
N LEU A 123 -44.41 -39.04 66.40
CA LEU A 123 -44.44 -40.13 65.42
C LEU A 123 -43.96 -39.73 64.01
N ARG A 124 -43.14 -38.68 63.91
CA ARG A 124 -42.59 -38.12 62.66
C ARG A 124 -41.15 -38.54 62.37
N GLY A 125 -40.66 -39.62 62.99
CA GLY A 125 -39.29 -40.12 62.78
C GLY A 125 -38.96 -40.45 61.31
N ARG A 126 -39.95 -40.90 60.51
CA ARG A 126 -39.77 -41.15 59.07
C ARG A 126 -39.58 -39.86 58.27
N GLU A 127 -40.30 -38.81 58.62
CA GLU A 127 -40.20 -37.49 57.98
C GLU A 127 -38.83 -36.86 58.26
N ARG A 128 -38.31 -37.02 59.48
CA ARG A 128 -36.95 -36.63 59.85
C ARG A 128 -35.88 -37.30 58.98
N LEU A 129 -35.98 -38.63 58.80
CA LEU A 129 -35.06 -39.38 57.94
C LEU A 129 -35.19 -38.98 56.47
N LEU A 130 -36.39 -38.66 56.00
CA LEU A 130 -36.62 -38.17 54.65
C LEU A 130 -35.94 -36.81 54.42
N ILE A 131 -36.05 -35.87 55.37
CA ILE A 131 -35.33 -34.59 55.30
C ILE A 131 -33.82 -34.84 55.24
N LEU A 132 -33.31 -35.73 56.09
CA LEU A 132 -31.89 -36.05 56.14
C LEU A 132 -31.37 -36.62 54.82
N ALA A 133 -32.07 -37.60 54.25
CA ALA A 133 -31.71 -38.22 52.97
C ALA A 133 -31.72 -37.21 51.81
N ARG A 134 -32.71 -36.30 51.79
CA ARG A 134 -32.80 -35.23 50.79
C ARG A 134 -31.64 -34.24 50.90
N CYS A 135 -31.34 -33.78 52.12
CA CYS A 135 -30.22 -32.87 52.37
C CYS A 135 -28.87 -33.48 51.97
N ASP A 136 -28.67 -34.79 52.20
CA ASP A 136 -27.44 -35.48 51.81
C ASP A 136 -27.32 -35.68 50.29
N ALA A 137 -28.44 -35.87 49.57
CA ALA A 137 -28.47 -36.09 48.13
C ALA A 137 -28.22 -34.81 47.29
N LEU A 138 -28.33 -33.63 47.91
CA LEU A 138 -28.07 -32.34 47.26
C LEU A 138 -26.58 -32.18 46.92
N ASP A 139 -26.33 -31.54 45.78
CA ASP A 139 -24.96 -31.23 45.34
C ASP A 139 -24.23 -30.32 46.34
N ALA A 140 -22.89 -30.36 46.33
CA ALA A 140 -22.04 -29.54 47.20
C ALA A 140 -22.37 -28.03 47.09
N SER A 141 -22.75 -27.57 45.91
CA SER A 141 -23.12 -26.18 45.63
C SER A 141 -24.43 -25.72 46.28
N SER A 142 -25.36 -26.65 46.54
CA SER A 142 -26.65 -26.40 47.19
C SER A 142 -26.61 -26.48 48.71
N LYS A 143 -25.63 -27.16 49.29
CA LYS A 143 -25.48 -27.33 50.76
C LYS A 143 -25.50 -26.03 51.56
N PRO A 144 -24.90 -24.90 51.11
CA PRO A 144 -25.03 -23.63 51.82
C PRO A 144 -26.46 -23.14 52.02
N ARG A 145 -27.41 -23.51 51.15
CA ARG A 145 -28.83 -23.13 51.28
C ARG A 145 -29.52 -23.87 52.41
N ILE A 146 -29.11 -25.10 52.69
CA ILE A 146 -29.64 -25.91 53.79
C ILE A 146 -29.33 -25.25 55.14
N ASN A 147 -28.22 -24.52 55.25
CA ASN A 147 -27.86 -23.81 56.49
C ASN A 147 -28.94 -22.83 56.96
N LEU A 148 -29.72 -22.26 56.02
CA LEU A 148 -30.83 -21.35 56.34
C LEU A 148 -32.02 -22.07 56.96
N LEU A 149 -32.16 -23.37 56.69
CA LEU A 149 -33.26 -24.21 57.16
C LEU A 149 -32.96 -24.87 58.52
N MET A 150 -31.69 -24.83 58.99
CA MET A 150 -31.28 -25.47 60.24
C MET A 150 -32.10 -25.01 61.46
N GLY A 151 -32.47 -23.73 61.51
CA GLY A 151 -33.30 -23.20 62.62
C GLY A 151 -34.71 -23.78 62.65
N MET A 152 -35.24 -24.23 61.51
CA MET A 152 -36.58 -24.83 61.39
C MET A 152 -36.56 -26.34 61.64
N MET A 153 -35.40 -26.98 61.48
CA MET A 153 -35.23 -28.43 61.68
C MET A 153 -35.43 -28.87 63.13
N GLY A 154 -35.32 -27.94 64.09
CA GLY A 154 -35.61 -28.21 65.51
C GLY A 154 -37.09 -28.39 65.82
N ASP A 155 -38.00 -27.88 64.98
CA ASP A 155 -39.44 -27.90 65.23
C ASP A 155 -40.18 -28.87 64.26
N PRO A 156 -40.72 -30.01 64.76
CA PRO A 156 -41.39 -30.99 63.89
C PRO A 156 -42.64 -30.46 63.18
N ASN A 157 -43.28 -29.43 63.74
CA ASN A 157 -44.45 -28.79 63.13
C ASN A 157 -44.10 -27.94 61.90
N ALA A 158 -42.84 -27.54 61.75
CA ALA A 158 -42.34 -26.79 60.59
C ALA A 158 -42.10 -27.69 59.36
N PHE A 159 -42.35 -29.01 59.45
CA PHE A 159 -42.17 -29.97 58.36
C PHE A 159 -42.77 -29.53 57.01
N PRO A 160 -44.03 -29.04 56.91
CA PRO A 160 -44.59 -28.64 55.62
C PRO A 160 -43.84 -27.47 54.96
N GLU A 161 -43.33 -26.54 55.77
CA GLU A 161 -42.55 -25.41 55.26
C GLU A 161 -41.14 -25.85 54.87
N LEU A 162 -40.51 -26.71 55.68
CA LEU A 162 -39.24 -27.36 55.36
C LEU A 162 -39.31 -28.16 54.05
N ASP A 163 -40.38 -28.94 53.87
CA ASP A 163 -40.62 -29.75 52.68
C ASP A 163 -40.77 -28.88 51.43
N SER A 164 -41.53 -27.77 51.52
CA SER A 164 -41.65 -26.79 50.44
C SER A 164 -40.29 -26.18 50.09
N ARG A 165 -39.53 -25.70 51.09
CA ARG A 165 -38.23 -25.05 50.88
C ARG A 165 -37.17 -26.01 50.34
N LEU A 166 -37.14 -27.25 50.80
CA LEU A 166 -36.24 -28.27 50.26
C LEU A 166 -36.62 -28.63 48.82
N SER A 167 -37.91 -28.73 48.51
CA SER A 167 -38.39 -28.97 47.15
C SER A 167 -37.98 -27.84 46.20
N GLU A 168 -38.08 -26.58 46.64
CA GLU A 168 -37.60 -25.41 45.87
C GLU A 168 -36.09 -25.50 45.58
N ILE A 169 -35.28 -25.96 46.55
CA ILE A 169 -33.83 -26.15 46.39
C ILE A 169 -33.56 -27.28 45.38
N GLU A 170 -34.20 -28.43 45.52
CA GLU A 170 -34.05 -29.57 44.61
C GLU A 170 -34.48 -29.23 43.18
N GLU A 171 -35.60 -28.54 43.01
CA GLU A 171 -36.06 -28.08 41.69
C GLU A 171 -35.08 -27.09 41.06
N SER A 172 -34.46 -26.23 41.87
CA SER A 172 -33.45 -25.29 41.39
C SER A 172 -32.17 -26.01 40.93
N GLU A 173 -31.73 -27.03 41.66
CA GLU A 173 -30.58 -27.86 41.30
C GLU A 173 -30.89 -28.69 40.04
N ALA A 174 -32.06 -29.30 39.97
CA ALA A 174 -32.50 -30.05 38.80
C ALA A 174 -32.58 -29.17 37.55
N ARG A 175 -32.99 -27.89 37.68
CA ARG A 175 -32.93 -26.92 36.57
C ARG A 175 -31.50 -26.62 36.15
N GLN A 176 -30.59 -26.43 37.10
CA GLN A 176 -29.17 -26.18 36.80
C GLN A 176 -28.51 -27.39 36.13
N LYS A 177 -28.72 -28.60 36.64
CA LYS A 177 -28.23 -29.85 36.03
C LYS A 177 -28.76 -30.02 34.60
N ARG A 178 -30.06 -29.80 34.37
CA ARG A 178 -30.63 -29.81 33.01
C ARG A 178 -29.98 -28.79 32.07
N ALA A 179 -29.70 -27.58 32.56
CA ALA A 179 -29.02 -26.55 31.77
C ALA A 179 -27.58 -26.97 31.41
N VAL A 180 -26.85 -27.55 32.36
CA VAL A 180 -25.51 -28.14 32.15
C VAL A 180 -25.58 -29.23 31.09
N TYR A 181 -26.46 -30.22 31.22
CA TYR A 181 -26.62 -31.28 30.22
C TYR A 181 -26.98 -30.74 28.83
N SER A 182 -27.91 -29.79 28.73
CA SER A 182 -28.26 -29.19 27.44
C SER A 182 -27.09 -28.42 26.80
N SER A 183 -26.22 -27.83 27.62
CA SER A 183 -25.03 -27.13 27.14
C SER A 183 -23.95 -28.09 26.67
N ILE A 184 -23.78 -29.21 27.38
CA ILE A 184 -22.88 -30.31 26.99
C ILE A 184 -23.35 -30.93 25.67
N GLU A 185 -24.65 -31.21 25.52
CA GLU A 185 -25.22 -31.74 24.28
C GLU A 185 -24.96 -30.78 23.10
N ALA A 186 -25.19 -29.48 23.28
CA ALA A 186 -24.91 -28.48 22.26
C ALA A 186 -23.42 -28.44 21.88
N LEU A 187 -22.52 -28.33 22.85
CA LEU A 187 -21.07 -28.30 22.61
C LEU A 187 -20.56 -29.60 21.96
N SER A 188 -21.12 -30.76 22.36
CA SER A 188 -20.78 -32.05 21.74
C SER A 188 -21.21 -32.12 20.28
N SER A 189 -22.36 -31.54 19.93
CA SER A 189 -22.85 -31.49 18.55
C SER A 189 -21.98 -30.61 17.64
N ASP A 190 -21.33 -29.60 18.23
CA ASP A 190 -20.38 -28.73 17.55
C ASP A 190 -18.96 -29.33 17.47
N GLY A 191 -18.73 -30.49 18.09
CA GLY A 191 -17.50 -31.27 17.99
C GLY A 191 -16.49 -31.06 19.14
N TYR A 192 -16.88 -30.43 20.24
CA TYR A 192 -16.04 -30.32 21.43
C TYR A 192 -16.05 -31.61 22.25
N ASP A 193 -14.90 -31.96 22.84
CA ASP A 193 -14.80 -33.03 23.83
C ASP A 193 -15.22 -32.48 25.22
N VAL A 194 -16.46 -32.76 25.62
CA VAL A 194 -17.09 -32.20 26.85
C VAL A 194 -17.74 -33.27 27.74
N GLU A 195 -17.57 -34.55 27.44
CA GLU A 195 -18.24 -35.62 28.20
C GLU A 195 -17.77 -35.70 29.66
N TYR A 196 -16.52 -35.32 29.94
CA TYR A 196 -15.94 -35.27 31.29
C TYR A 196 -16.65 -34.28 32.23
N ILE A 197 -17.36 -33.29 31.69
CA ILE A 197 -18.04 -32.25 32.48
C ILE A 197 -19.17 -32.85 33.32
N ASN A 198 -19.73 -33.99 32.91
CA ASN A 198 -20.78 -34.69 33.66
C ASN A 198 -20.33 -35.21 35.03
N GLU A 199 -19.02 -35.47 35.20
CA GLU A 199 -18.45 -35.98 36.45
C GLU A 199 -18.09 -34.86 37.44
N LEU A 200 -18.08 -33.60 36.98
CA LEU A 200 -17.72 -32.45 37.79
C LEU A 200 -18.87 -32.02 38.72
N ASN A 201 -18.51 -31.38 39.83
CA ASN A 201 -19.47 -30.68 40.67
C ASN A 201 -20.17 -29.58 39.85
N LEU A 202 -21.41 -29.23 40.23
CA LEU A 202 -22.24 -28.33 39.43
C LEU A 202 -21.59 -26.96 39.17
N VAL A 203 -20.85 -26.42 40.15
CA VAL A 203 -20.15 -25.12 40.01
C VAL A 203 -19.00 -25.23 39.01
N ASP A 204 -18.18 -26.27 39.15
CA ASP A 204 -17.02 -26.51 38.29
C ASP A 204 -17.50 -26.82 36.86
N ALA A 205 -18.56 -27.62 36.71
CA ALA A 205 -19.20 -27.90 35.44
C ALA A 205 -19.73 -26.63 34.76
N MET A 206 -20.38 -25.74 35.50
CA MET A 206 -20.87 -24.46 34.96
C MET A 206 -19.73 -23.53 34.55
N GLN A 207 -18.63 -23.49 35.32
CA GLN A 207 -17.47 -22.68 34.99
C GLN A 207 -16.77 -23.18 33.72
N GLU A 208 -16.56 -24.50 33.63
CA GLU A 208 -15.96 -25.13 32.46
C GLU A 208 -16.83 -24.90 31.21
N ILE A 209 -18.15 -25.06 31.32
CA ILE A 209 -19.09 -24.75 30.23
C ILE A 209 -18.99 -23.29 29.81
N ALA A 210 -18.94 -22.35 30.76
CA ALA A 210 -18.82 -20.93 30.44
C ALA A 210 -17.52 -20.62 29.67
N GLN A 211 -16.40 -21.25 30.08
CA GLN A 211 -15.13 -21.12 29.37
C GLN A 211 -15.21 -21.73 27.96
N ARG A 212 -15.77 -22.94 27.81
CA ARG A 212 -15.97 -23.60 26.51
C ARG A 212 -16.88 -22.80 25.59
N GLN A 213 -17.98 -22.23 26.11
CA GLN A 213 -18.87 -21.34 25.37
C GLN A 213 -18.18 -20.05 24.93
N LYS A 214 -17.32 -19.47 25.76
CA LYS A 214 -16.51 -18.31 25.38
C LYS A 214 -15.59 -18.65 24.20
N LEU A 215 -14.89 -19.78 24.25
CA LEU A 215 -14.05 -20.26 23.16
C LEU A 215 -14.87 -20.53 21.90
N HIS A 216 -16.03 -21.18 22.03
CA HIS A 216 -16.95 -21.42 20.92
C HIS A 216 -17.39 -20.13 20.24
N ASN A 217 -17.76 -19.10 21.01
CA ASN A 217 -18.12 -17.80 20.45
C ASN A 217 -16.97 -17.18 19.64
N LEU A 218 -15.72 -17.30 20.11
CA LEU A 218 -14.55 -16.85 19.35
C LEU A 218 -14.38 -17.65 18.05
N HIS A 219 -14.55 -18.97 18.10
CA HIS A 219 -14.52 -19.81 16.90
C HIS A 219 -15.61 -19.44 15.89
N GLU A 220 -16.82 -19.09 16.33
CA GLU A 220 -17.88 -18.65 15.41
C GLU A 220 -17.62 -17.24 14.86
N ILE A 221 -17.02 -16.33 15.64
CA ILE A 221 -16.55 -15.03 15.09
C ILE A 221 -15.52 -15.27 13.99
N ILE A 222 -14.53 -16.13 14.24
CA ILE A 222 -13.50 -16.49 13.26
C ILE A 222 -14.13 -17.12 12.02
N ARG A 223 -15.13 -17.98 12.19
CA ARG A 223 -15.90 -18.58 11.10
C ARG A 223 -16.56 -17.53 10.21
N LEU A 224 -17.27 -16.59 10.83
CA LEU A 224 -17.90 -15.48 10.14
C LEU A 224 -16.87 -14.63 9.41
N GLN A 225 -15.72 -14.35 10.04
CA GLN A 225 -14.62 -13.65 9.37
C GLN A 225 -14.10 -14.41 8.14
N ILE A 226 -13.96 -15.74 8.19
CA ILE A 226 -13.55 -16.52 7.02
C ILE A 226 -14.57 -16.37 5.88
N ILE A 227 -15.87 -16.42 6.21
CA ILE A 227 -16.94 -16.28 5.23
C ILE A 227 -16.93 -14.87 4.62
N ASP A 228 -16.90 -13.83 5.45
CA ASP A 228 -17.04 -12.44 5.01
C ASP A 228 -15.76 -11.91 4.32
N GLU A 229 -14.57 -12.29 4.82
CA GLU A 229 -13.31 -11.71 4.34
C GLU A 229 -12.60 -12.56 3.29
N ILE A 230 -12.84 -13.88 3.23
CA ILE A 230 -12.06 -14.80 2.37
C ILE A 230 -12.96 -15.50 1.34
N ALA A 231 -14.13 -16.01 1.75
CA ALA A 231 -14.97 -16.79 0.85
C ALA A 231 -15.56 -15.97 -0.32
N GLU A 232 -15.69 -14.64 -0.17
CA GLU A 232 -16.06 -13.78 -1.31
C GLU A 232 -15.03 -13.82 -2.45
N TYR A 233 -13.76 -14.09 -2.12
CA TYR A 233 -12.63 -14.10 -3.05
C TYR A 233 -12.27 -15.51 -3.54
N ASP A 234 -12.10 -16.46 -2.61
CA ASP A 234 -11.69 -17.82 -2.91
C ASP A 234 -12.26 -18.84 -1.90
N ASP A 235 -13.13 -19.71 -2.41
CA ASP A 235 -13.75 -20.79 -1.66
C ASP A 235 -12.72 -21.83 -1.17
N GLN A 236 -11.67 -22.12 -1.94
CA GLN A 236 -10.65 -23.11 -1.55
C GLN A 236 -9.78 -22.59 -0.39
N MET A 237 -9.46 -21.31 -0.40
CA MET A 237 -8.71 -20.70 0.70
C MET A 237 -9.57 -20.67 1.97
N ALA A 238 -10.86 -20.34 1.85
CA ALA A 238 -11.80 -20.37 2.96
C ALA A 238 -11.91 -21.78 3.57
N GLU A 239 -12.00 -22.84 2.75
CA GLU A 239 -12.02 -24.23 3.23
C GLU A 239 -10.75 -24.59 4.02
N ARG A 240 -9.57 -24.14 3.57
CA ARG A 240 -8.30 -24.39 4.29
C ARG A 240 -8.30 -23.73 5.67
N TYR A 241 -8.76 -22.49 5.77
CA TYR A 241 -8.87 -21.80 7.05
C TYR A 241 -9.94 -22.43 7.96
N GLU A 242 -11.04 -22.95 7.41
CA GLU A 242 -12.03 -23.71 8.18
C GLU A 242 -11.45 -25.03 8.74
N LEU A 243 -10.63 -25.74 7.96
CA LEU A 243 -9.93 -26.93 8.46
C LEU A 243 -8.94 -26.58 9.58
N GLN A 244 -8.20 -25.48 9.44
CA GLN A 244 -7.30 -24.99 10.50
C GLN A 244 -8.08 -24.59 11.76
N ARG A 245 -9.22 -23.90 11.62
CA ARG A 245 -10.12 -23.56 12.72
C ARG A 245 -10.59 -24.81 13.47
N LYS A 246 -11.01 -25.85 12.73
CA LYS A 246 -11.46 -27.12 13.31
C LYS A 246 -10.36 -27.86 14.07
N ALA A 247 -9.11 -27.78 13.58
CA ALA A 247 -7.97 -28.36 14.28
C ALA A 247 -7.72 -27.70 15.65
N LEU A 248 -8.13 -26.43 15.83
CA LEU A 248 -7.95 -25.66 17.07
C LEU A 248 -9.12 -25.79 18.06
N LEU A 249 -10.21 -26.52 17.75
CA LEU A 249 -11.41 -26.58 18.60
C LEU A 249 -11.13 -27.06 20.03
N ASN A 250 -10.14 -27.94 20.21
CA ASN A 250 -9.79 -28.49 21.53
C ASN A 250 -8.63 -27.76 22.22
N CYS A 251 -8.09 -26.69 21.63
CA CYS A 251 -7.07 -25.87 22.28
C CYS A 251 -7.72 -24.99 23.36
N ASN A 252 -7.15 -24.99 24.57
CA ASN A 252 -7.60 -24.12 25.66
C ASN A 252 -7.02 -22.69 25.57
N ASP A 253 -6.12 -22.44 24.62
CA ASP A 253 -5.35 -21.21 24.54
C ASP A 253 -6.08 -20.13 23.71
N GLU A 254 -6.72 -19.18 24.41
CA GLU A 254 -7.41 -18.02 23.80
C GLU A 254 -6.47 -17.20 22.90
N SER A 255 -5.18 -17.15 23.22
CA SER A 255 -4.19 -16.37 22.47
C SER A 255 -3.92 -16.92 21.06
N GLU A 256 -3.99 -18.24 20.88
CA GLU A 256 -3.79 -18.86 19.56
C GLU A 256 -4.97 -18.54 18.63
N LEU A 257 -6.19 -18.54 19.19
CA LEU A 257 -7.41 -18.16 18.48
C LEU A 257 -7.42 -16.68 18.09
N ASP A 258 -7.01 -15.79 18.99
CA ASP A 258 -6.90 -14.36 18.69
C ASP A 258 -5.83 -14.10 17.61
N HIS A 259 -4.68 -14.80 17.69
CA HIS A 259 -3.66 -14.72 16.65
C HIS A 259 -4.17 -15.22 15.30
N PHE A 260 -4.91 -16.34 15.28
CA PHE A 260 -5.51 -16.88 14.07
C PHE A 260 -6.56 -15.92 13.47
N GLY A 261 -7.42 -15.32 14.30
CA GLY A 261 -8.36 -14.28 13.87
C GLY A 261 -7.65 -13.06 13.26
N LYS A 262 -6.54 -12.61 13.87
CA LYS A 262 -5.71 -11.53 13.31
C LYS A 262 -5.09 -11.89 11.97
N GLN A 263 -4.68 -13.14 11.76
CA GLN A 263 -4.17 -13.61 10.46
C GLN A 263 -5.24 -13.55 9.38
N ILE A 264 -6.45 -14.03 9.67
CA ILE A 264 -7.60 -13.99 8.74
C ILE A 264 -7.94 -12.54 8.39
N TYR A 265 -8.02 -11.66 9.39
CA TYR A 265 -8.28 -10.26 9.16
C TYR A 265 -7.20 -9.56 8.32
N ALA A 266 -5.92 -9.85 8.60
CA ALA A 266 -4.81 -9.33 7.80
C ALA A 266 -4.88 -9.80 6.33
N MET A 267 -5.23 -11.07 6.12
CA MET A 267 -5.45 -11.64 4.78
C MET A 267 -6.62 -10.96 4.07
N GLY A 268 -7.76 -10.75 4.75
CA GLY A 268 -8.91 -10.03 4.22
C GLY A 268 -8.56 -8.61 3.76
N ILE A 269 -7.81 -7.85 4.59
CA ILE A 269 -7.30 -6.52 4.21
C ILE A 269 -6.40 -6.60 2.98
N GLU A 270 -5.54 -7.61 2.89
CA GLU A 270 -4.64 -7.77 1.74
C GLU A 270 -5.42 -8.02 0.45
N LEU A 271 -6.41 -8.92 0.47
CA LEU A 271 -7.30 -9.19 -0.67
C LEU A 271 -8.09 -7.95 -1.09
N LYS A 272 -8.64 -7.19 -0.13
CA LYS A 272 -9.30 -5.91 -0.39
C LYS A 272 -8.38 -4.89 -1.04
N LYS A 273 -7.15 -4.75 -0.54
CA LYS A 273 -6.13 -3.84 -1.10
C LYS A 273 -5.77 -4.24 -2.53
N ARG A 274 -5.55 -5.54 -2.78
CA ARG A 274 -5.25 -6.06 -4.13
C ARG A 274 -6.39 -5.77 -5.11
N LEU A 275 -7.63 -6.09 -4.75
CA LEU A 275 -8.81 -5.75 -5.57
C LEU A 275 -8.93 -4.24 -5.84
N SER A 276 -8.65 -3.40 -4.85
CA SER A 276 -8.68 -1.95 -5.04
C SER A 276 -7.62 -1.48 -6.04
N LYS A 277 -6.42 -2.09 -6.03
CA LYS A 277 -5.33 -1.77 -6.95
C LYS A 277 -5.68 -2.15 -8.39
N ILE A 278 -6.26 -3.34 -8.60
CA ILE A 278 -6.68 -3.76 -9.94
C ILE A 278 -7.78 -2.83 -10.48
N ASN A 279 -8.78 -2.51 -9.66
CA ASN A 279 -9.85 -1.59 -10.08
C ASN A 279 -9.32 -0.17 -10.36
N LEU A 280 -8.30 0.29 -9.63
CA LEU A 280 -7.64 1.57 -9.89
C LEU A 280 -6.92 1.55 -11.24
N GLN A 281 -6.15 0.50 -11.54
CA GLN A 281 -5.48 0.35 -12.84
C GLN A 281 -6.47 0.31 -14.01
N ILE A 282 -7.61 -0.36 -13.84
CA ILE A 282 -8.65 -0.37 -14.88
C ILE A 282 -9.29 0.99 -15.03
N ALA A 283 -9.55 1.71 -13.93
CA ALA A 283 -10.04 3.08 -13.99
C ALA A 283 -9.04 4.02 -14.68
N GLU A 284 -7.73 3.83 -14.47
CA GLU A 284 -6.67 4.55 -15.20
C GLU A 284 -6.77 4.27 -16.71
N TRP A 285 -6.92 3.02 -17.12
CA TRP A 285 -7.10 2.67 -18.52
C TRP A 285 -8.40 3.23 -19.12
N GLU A 286 -9.51 3.22 -18.37
CA GLU A 286 -10.77 3.86 -18.79
C GLU A 286 -10.61 5.37 -18.98
N ASN A 287 -9.86 6.04 -18.10
CA ASN A 287 -9.58 7.48 -18.22
C ASN A 287 -8.75 7.82 -19.45
N VAL A 288 -7.84 6.93 -19.86
CA VAL A 288 -7.05 7.09 -21.09
C VAL A 288 -7.91 6.80 -22.34
N GLY A 289 -9.08 6.16 -22.18
CA GLY A 289 -10.06 5.94 -23.24
C GLY A 289 -10.25 4.48 -23.65
N MET A 290 -9.74 3.52 -22.86
CA MET A 290 -9.95 2.09 -23.09
C MET A 290 -11.35 1.67 -22.63
N ILE A 291 -12.00 0.79 -23.38
CA ILE A 291 -13.36 0.32 -23.11
C ILE A 291 -13.30 -1.15 -22.72
N PHE A 292 -13.57 -1.44 -21.45
CA PHE A 292 -13.74 -2.80 -20.95
C PHE A 292 -15.23 -3.18 -20.90
N SER A 293 -15.52 -4.47 -21.08
CA SER A 293 -16.89 -5.01 -20.99
C SER A 293 -17.49 -4.90 -19.59
N SER A 294 -16.65 -4.85 -18.56
CA SER A 294 -17.05 -4.75 -17.15
C SER A 294 -16.34 -3.59 -16.46
N ARG A 295 -17.12 -2.63 -15.94
CA ARG A 295 -16.61 -1.42 -15.24
C ARG A 295 -16.04 -1.69 -13.85
N LYS A 296 -16.37 -2.82 -13.22
CA LYS A 296 -15.89 -3.19 -11.87
C LYS A 296 -15.68 -4.68 -11.80
N ILE A 297 -14.49 -5.08 -11.40
CA ILE A 297 -14.15 -6.48 -11.16
C ILE A 297 -14.75 -6.90 -9.83
N THR A 298 -15.36 -8.09 -9.82
CA THR A 298 -15.89 -8.68 -8.59
C THR A 298 -14.79 -9.40 -7.81
N PRO A 299 -14.93 -9.54 -6.47
CA PRO A 299 -14.01 -10.32 -5.64
C PRO A 299 -13.60 -11.68 -6.21
N LYS A 300 -14.54 -12.42 -6.81
CA LYS A 300 -14.31 -13.75 -7.38
C LYS A 300 -13.39 -13.76 -8.58
N ASP A 301 -13.46 -12.71 -9.40
CA ASP A 301 -12.68 -12.63 -10.64
C ASP A 301 -11.29 -12.04 -10.38
N MET A 302 -11.00 -11.57 -9.16
CA MET A 302 -9.76 -10.84 -8.84
C MET A 302 -8.51 -11.60 -9.28
N PHE A 303 -8.41 -12.89 -8.94
CA PHE A 303 -7.23 -13.68 -9.23
C PHE A 303 -7.01 -13.89 -10.73
N GLU A 304 -8.08 -14.12 -11.50
CA GLU A 304 -8.01 -14.23 -12.95
C GLU A 304 -7.47 -12.94 -13.56
N TRP A 305 -7.98 -11.80 -13.11
CA TRP A 305 -7.49 -10.50 -13.55
C TRP A 305 -6.06 -10.21 -13.10
N GLU A 306 -5.67 -10.63 -11.90
CA GLU A 306 -4.29 -10.48 -11.40
C GLU A 306 -3.30 -11.25 -12.27
N THR A 307 -3.68 -12.44 -12.72
CA THR A 307 -2.84 -13.25 -13.63
C THR A 307 -2.72 -12.63 -15.02
N ASN A 308 -3.80 -12.03 -15.53
CA ASN A 308 -3.86 -11.48 -16.88
C ASN A 308 -3.40 -10.01 -16.98
N LEU A 309 -3.33 -9.30 -15.85
CA LEU A 309 -2.94 -7.89 -15.76
C LEU A 309 -1.64 -7.55 -16.51
N PRO A 310 -0.51 -8.29 -16.35
CA PRO A 310 0.73 -7.92 -17.02
C PRO A 310 0.69 -8.13 -18.55
N GLU A 311 -0.19 -9.01 -19.04
CA GLU A 311 -0.40 -9.17 -20.47
C GLU A 311 -1.29 -8.03 -21.00
N LEU A 312 -2.39 -7.76 -20.30
CA LEU A 312 -3.29 -6.64 -20.61
C LEU A 312 -2.58 -5.29 -20.58
N THR A 313 -1.66 -5.04 -19.63
CA THR A 313 -0.85 -3.79 -19.63
C THR A 313 -0.09 -3.62 -20.93
N LYS A 314 0.52 -4.70 -21.45
CA LYS A 314 1.32 -4.63 -22.67
C LYS A 314 0.43 -4.39 -23.88
N GLU A 315 -0.72 -5.04 -23.94
CA GLU A 315 -1.69 -4.85 -25.02
C GLU A 315 -2.26 -3.42 -25.02
N VAL A 316 -2.58 -2.89 -23.84
CA VAL A 316 -3.04 -1.50 -23.67
C VAL A 316 -1.94 -0.52 -24.11
N ASP A 317 -0.70 -0.70 -23.65
CA ASP A 317 0.41 0.18 -24.02
C ASP A 317 0.67 0.17 -25.53
N VAL A 318 0.60 -1.01 -26.16
CA VAL A 318 0.74 -1.16 -27.62
C VAL A 318 -0.41 -0.45 -28.35
N HIS A 319 -1.65 -0.62 -27.90
CA HIS A 319 -2.82 0.02 -28.52
C HIS A 319 -2.72 1.56 -28.41
N LEU A 320 -2.37 2.08 -27.24
CA LEU A 320 -2.20 3.51 -27.01
C LEU A 320 -1.07 4.11 -27.85
N ALA A 321 0.08 3.44 -27.93
CA ALA A 321 1.19 3.88 -28.76
C ALA A 321 0.83 3.94 -30.25
N LEU A 322 0.06 2.95 -30.74
CA LEU A 322 -0.44 2.97 -32.11
C LEU A 322 -1.46 4.08 -32.33
N PHE A 323 -2.33 4.36 -31.34
CA PHE A 323 -3.27 5.47 -31.42
C PHE A 323 -2.59 6.84 -31.45
N GLU A 324 -1.53 7.04 -30.65
CA GLU A 324 -0.71 8.26 -30.71
C GLU A 324 -0.04 8.46 -32.07
N ARG A 325 0.50 7.38 -32.66
CA ARG A 325 1.06 7.42 -34.02
C ARG A 325 0.01 7.72 -35.07
N TYR A 326 -1.16 7.08 -34.98
CA TYR A 326 -2.28 7.40 -35.86
C TYR A 326 -2.66 8.89 -35.77
N LYS A 327 -2.77 9.43 -34.54
CA LYS A 327 -3.08 10.85 -34.33
C LYS A 327 -2.04 11.75 -35.01
N TYR A 328 -0.76 11.43 -34.88
CA TYR A 328 0.33 12.15 -35.54
C TYR A 328 0.16 12.23 -37.06
N PHE A 329 -0.25 11.13 -37.71
CA PHE A 329 -0.51 11.09 -39.16
C PHE A 329 -1.83 11.77 -39.54
N SER A 330 -2.89 11.59 -38.75
CA SER A 330 -4.20 12.19 -39.03
C SER A 330 -4.20 13.73 -39.01
N GLU A 331 -3.29 14.35 -38.24
CA GLU A 331 -3.11 15.80 -38.23
C GLU A 331 -2.40 16.34 -39.49
N ARG A 332 -1.73 15.47 -40.26
CA ARG A 332 -0.86 15.84 -41.39
C ARG A 332 -1.36 15.35 -42.75
N LEU A 333 -2.10 14.23 -42.79
CA LEU A 333 -2.70 13.69 -44.01
C LEU A 333 -4.20 14.00 -44.07
N ASN A 334 -4.67 14.38 -45.25
CA ASN A 334 -6.08 14.70 -45.49
C ASN A 334 -6.95 13.47 -45.81
N ASP A 335 -6.34 12.32 -46.11
CA ASP A 335 -7.03 11.11 -46.61
C ASP A 335 -6.83 9.92 -45.66
N VAL A 336 -7.32 10.07 -44.42
CA VAL A 336 -7.18 9.05 -43.38
C VAL A 336 -8.54 8.44 -43.06
N ALA A 337 -8.64 7.11 -43.15
CA ALA A 337 -9.84 6.36 -42.82
C ALA A 337 -10.26 6.59 -41.36
N SER A 338 -11.57 6.68 -41.10
CA SER A 338 -12.08 7.02 -39.77
C SER A 338 -11.85 5.89 -38.75
N VAL A 339 -10.81 6.00 -37.91
CA VAL A 339 -10.45 5.00 -36.88
C VAL A 339 -11.35 5.03 -35.63
N GLN A 340 -12.39 5.87 -35.58
CA GLN A 340 -13.27 6.02 -34.41
C GLN A 340 -13.87 4.69 -33.88
N GLN A 341 -14.02 3.68 -34.74
CA GLN A 341 -14.54 2.36 -34.37
C GLN A 341 -13.52 1.47 -33.62
N TYR A 342 -12.23 1.79 -33.72
CA TYR A 342 -11.14 1.00 -33.13
C TYR A 342 -10.54 1.64 -31.88
N VAL A 343 -10.97 2.87 -31.55
CA VAL A 343 -10.51 3.61 -30.36
C VAL A 343 -11.03 2.91 -29.10
N GLY A 344 -10.12 2.56 -28.20
CA GLY A 344 -10.42 1.98 -26.89
C GLY A 344 -10.71 0.46 -26.89
N TYR A 345 -10.89 -0.17 -28.04
CA TYR A 345 -11.18 -1.61 -28.11
C TYR A 345 -9.91 -2.43 -28.39
N LEU A 346 -9.41 -3.13 -27.37
CA LEU A 346 -8.23 -4.02 -27.47
C LEU A 346 -8.36 -5.09 -28.56
N GLN A 347 -9.59 -5.55 -28.84
CA GLN A 347 -9.86 -6.55 -29.88
C GLN A 347 -9.51 -6.07 -31.30
N HIS A 348 -9.39 -4.76 -31.49
CA HIS A 348 -9.11 -4.15 -32.80
C HIS A 348 -7.69 -3.57 -32.90
N THR A 349 -6.79 -3.97 -32.00
CA THR A 349 -5.39 -3.50 -32.03
C THR A 349 -4.69 -3.84 -33.35
N ASP A 350 -4.94 -5.03 -33.92
CA ASP A 350 -4.31 -5.44 -35.17
C ASP A 350 -4.86 -4.66 -36.38
N ALA A 351 -6.16 -4.41 -36.44
CA ALA A 351 -6.75 -3.58 -37.50
C ALA A 351 -6.23 -2.14 -37.44
N LEU A 352 -6.03 -1.59 -36.24
CA LEU A 352 -5.43 -0.27 -36.07
C LEU A 352 -3.95 -0.28 -36.49
N ARG A 353 -3.22 -1.36 -36.19
CA ARG A 353 -1.83 -1.53 -36.63
C ARG A 353 -1.73 -1.52 -38.16
N GLU A 354 -2.59 -2.28 -38.86
CA GLU A 354 -2.62 -2.31 -40.32
C GLU A 354 -2.81 -0.91 -40.91
N ILE A 355 -3.75 -0.12 -40.37
CA ILE A 355 -3.98 1.26 -40.83
C ILE A 355 -2.77 2.16 -40.58
N VAL A 356 -2.12 2.05 -39.41
CA VAL A 356 -0.91 2.83 -39.10
C VAL A 356 0.24 2.44 -40.02
N ASP A 357 0.43 1.15 -40.28
CA ASP A 357 1.48 0.65 -41.16
C ASP A 357 1.27 1.12 -42.62
N GLU A 358 0.02 1.15 -43.10
CA GLU A 358 -0.35 1.73 -44.40
C GLU A 358 -0.03 3.23 -44.48
N LEU A 359 -0.31 3.99 -43.41
CA LEU A 359 0.00 5.42 -43.34
C LEU A 359 1.52 5.67 -43.29
N GLU A 360 2.26 4.86 -42.52
CA GLU A 360 3.72 4.92 -42.47
C GLU A 360 4.34 4.59 -43.85
N LEU A 361 3.78 3.61 -44.57
CA LEU A 361 4.21 3.27 -45.92
C LEU A 361 3.95 4.43 -46.87
N HIS A 362 2.74 5.00 -46.86
CA HIS A 362 2.39 6.14 -47.70
C HIS A 362 3.29 7.36 -47.41
N TRP A 363 3.66 7.58 -46.15
CA TRP A 363 4.61 8.65 -45.77
C TRP A 363 6.00 8.41 -46.36
N LYS A 364 6.54 7.19 -46.25
CA LYS A 364 7.83 6.81 -46.81
C LYS A 364 7.84 6.88 -48.34
N ASP A 365 6.77 6.42 -48.98
CA ASP A 365 6.64 6.49 -50.43
C ASP A 365 6.62 7.95 -50.91
N ALA A 366 5.91 8.83 -50.21
CA ALA A 366 5.93 10.27 -50.52
C ALA A 366 7.32 10.90 -50.33
N GLU A 367 8.05 10.51 -49.28
CA GLU A 367 9.43 10.96 -49.03
C GLU A 367 10.37 10.52 -50.17
N LEU A 368 10.32 9.23 -50.54
CA LEU A 368 11.13 8.68 -51.63
C LEU A 368 10.78 9.31 -52.98
N GLU A 369 9.50 9.53 -53.28
CA GLU A 369 9.07 10.24 -54.49
C GLU A 369 9.66 11.67 -54.52
N CYS A 370 9.55 12.42 -53.42
CA CYS A 370 10.11 13.77 -53.34
C CYS A 370 11.62 13.80 -53.61
N LEU A 371 12.37 12.92 -52.95
CA LEU A 371 13.83 12.81 -53.11
C LEU A 371 14.19 12.44 -54.55
N SER A 372 13.47 11.50 -55.17
CA SER A 372 13.71 11.11 -56.56
C SER A 372 13.51 12.26 -57.55
N ILE A 373 12.48 13.09 -57.33
CA ILE A 373 12.21 14.26 -58.17
C ILE A 373 13.34 15.27 -57.99
N ILE A 374 13.74 15.57 -56.75
CA ILE A 374 14.82 16.53 -56.49
C ILE A 374 16.13 16.07 -57.10
N GLU A 375 16.53 14.80 -56.92
CA GLU A 375 17.75 14.24 -57.49
C GLU A 375 17.76 14.37 -59.03
N ARG A 376 16.62 14.13 -59.69
CA ARG A 376 16.47 14.31 -61.14
C ARG A 376 16.73 15.74 -61.60
N TYR A 377 16.34 16.75 -60.82
CA TYR A 377 16.57 18.16 -61.19
C TYR A 377 17.96 18.65 -60.77
N GLN A 378 18.49 18.18 -59.65
CA GLN A 378 19.83 18.49 -59.17
C GLN A 378 20.89 17.94 -60.14
N THR A 379 20.71 16.72 -60.66
CA THR A 379 21.60 16.14 -61.71
C THR A 379 21.60 16.94 -63.01
N ARG A 380 20.52 17.68 -63.31
CA ARG A 380 20.43 18.59 -64.46
C ARG A 380 20.98 19.99 -64.16
N GLY A 381 21.47 20.24 -62.94
CA GLY A 381 22.21 21.45 -62.57
C GLY A 381 21.36 22.58 -62.01
N LEU A 382 20.14 22.30 -61.52
CA LEU A 382 19.38 23.22 -60.67
C LEU A 382 19.84 23.10 -59.21
N GLU A 383 19.94 24.23 -58.53
CA GLU A 383 20.18 24.25 -57.09
C GLU A 383 18.86 23.95 -56.37
N MET A 384 18.86 22.92 -55.52
CA MET A 384 17.65 22.45 -54.82
C MET A 384 17.87 22.39 -53.30
N ASP A 385 18.83 23.16 -52.81
CA ASP A 385 19.21 23.18 -51.40
C ASP A 385 18.04 23.71 -50.55
N GLY A 386 17.76 23.03 -49.43
CA GLY A 386 16.70 23.40 -48.48
C GLY A 386 15.43 22.55 -48.54
N TRP A 387 15.15 21.86 -49.66
CA TRP A 387 13.99 20.98 -49.78
C TRP A 387 14.07 19.74 -48.88
N GLU A 388 15.27 19.21 -48.61
CA GLU A 388 15.47 18.07 -47.70
C GLU A 388 14.84 18.30 -46.31
N SER A 389 15.00 19.50 -45.77
CA SER A 389 14.43 19.89 -44.47
C SER A 389 12.91 19.98 -44.49
N GLN A 390 12.33 20.35 -45.63
CA GLN A 390 10.89 20.46 -45.81
C GLN A 390 10.26 19.06 -45.99
N ILE A 391 10.92 18.19 -46.75
CA ILE A 391 10.51 16.79 -46.96
C ILE A 391 10.51 16.02 -45.64
N ALA A 392 11.57 16.16 -44.84
CA ALA A 392 11.65 15.50 -43.54
C ALA A 392 10.52 15.94 -42.58
N ARG A 393 9.98 17.15 -42.76
CA ARG A 393 8.91 17.69 -41.90
C ARG A 393 7.52 17.27 -42.37
N ASP A 394 7.26 17.32 -43.67
CA ASP A 394 5.98 16.96 -44.29
C ASP A 394 6.17 16.57 -45.77
N PRO A 395 6.46 15.30 -46.07
CA PRO A 395 6.73 14.83 -47.42
C PRO A 395 5.46 14.83 -48.27
N VAL A 396 4.28 14.61 -47.71
CA VAL A 396 3.03 14.53 -48.48
C VAL A 396 2.65 15.89 -49.04
N ASN A 397 2.70 16.93 -48.20
CA ASN A 397 2.44 18.30 -48.66
C ASN A 397 3.58 18.80 -49.56
N CYS A 398 4.84 18.50 -49.22
CA CYS A 398 5.97 18.83 -50.07
C CYS A 398 5.85 18.20 -51.46
N LEU A 399 5.44 16.94 -51.56
CA LEU A 399 5.20 16.25 -52.83
C LEU A 399 4.17 16.99 -53.68
N ALA A 400 3.06 17.43 -53.08
CA ALA A 400 2.05 18.20 -53.79
C ALA A 400 2.60 19.54 -54.32
N ILE A 401 3.40 20.24 -53.51
CA ILE A 401 4.07 21.49 -53.91
C ILE A 401 5.09 21.23 -55.02
N ILE A 402 5.90 20.18 -54.90
CA ILE A 402 6.91 19.77 -55.86
C ILE A 402 6.27 19.44 -57.21
N LYS A 403 5.22 18.61 -57.23
CA LYS A 403 4.48 18.28 -58.48
C LYS A 403 3.87 19.52 -59.13
N GLY A 404 3.44 20.51 -58.33
CA GLY A 404 2.98 21.81 -58.85
C GLY A 404 4.08 22.68 -59.45
N ARG A 405 5.30 22.62 -58.90
CA ARG A 405 6.47 23.39 -59.39
C ARG A 405 7.27 22.68 -60.48
N GLU A 406 7.03 21.40 -60.70
CA GLU A 406 7.75 20.55 -61.66
C GLU A 406 7.76 21.16 -63.08
N ALA A 407 6.63 21.72 -63.52
CA ALA A 407 6.50 22.38 -64.82
C ALA A 407 7.41 23.61 -64.94
N VAL A 408 7.45 24.44 -63.90
CA VAL A 408 8.29 25.63 -63.83
C VAL A 408 9.77 25.23 -63.88
N TRP A 409 10.17 24.16 -63.19
CA TRP A 409 11.55 23.68 -63.24
C TRP A 409 11.94 23.12 -64.61
N GLN A 410 11.04 22.43 -65.31
CA GLN A 410 11.31 22.01 -66.69
C GLN A 410 11.46 23.21 -67.61
N ASP A 411 10.56 24.20 -67.54
CA ASP A 411 10.64 25.43 -68.34
C ASP A 411 11.98 26.17 -68.13
N ARG A 412 12.49 26.20 -66.89
CA ARG A 412 13.80 26.80 -66.58
C ARG A 412 14.94 26.04 -67.23
N LEU A 413 14.93 24.71 -67.17
CA LEU A 413 15.92 23.88 -67.82
C LEU A 413 15.87 24.01 -69.34
N ASP A 414 14.68 24.07 -69.93
CA ASP A 414 14.50 24.28 -71.37
C ASP A 414 15.11 25.62 -71.80
N CYS A 415 14.88 26.69 -71.02
CA CYS A 415 15.54 27.99 -71.26
C CYS A 415 17.07 27.92 -71.12
N VAL A 416 17.60 27.17 -70.14
CA VAL A 416 19.05 26.97 -69.99
C VAL A 416 19.63 26.21 -71.19
N ASP A 417 18.97 25.15 -71.66
CA ASP A 417 19.38 24.38 -72.83
C ASP A 417 19.33 25.22 -74.11
N GLU A 418 18.30 26.07 -74.27
CA GLU A 418 18.22 27.01 -75.38
C GLU A 418 19.34 28.06 -75.33
N LEU A 419 19.63 28.64 -74.16
CA LEU A 419 20.72 29.59 -73.96
C LEU A 419 22.10 28.98 -74.27
N LEU A 420 22.33 27.72 -73.89
CA LEU A 420 23.56 26.99 -74.20
C LEU A 420 23.73 26.70 -75.71
N LYS A 421 22.63 26.56 -76.46
CA LYS A 421 22.67 26.36 -77.92
C LYS A 421 23.03 27.63 -78.70
N ILE A 422 22.83 28.82 -78.13
CA ILE A 422 23.05 30.07 -78.86
C ILE A 422 24.54 30.39 -78.97
N ASP A 423 25.00 30.73 -80.17
CA ASP A 423 26.42 31.03 -80.43
C ASP A 423 26.91 32.33 -79.76
N VAL A 424 27.71 32.22 -78.69
CA VAL A 424 28.19 33.34 -77.85
C VAL A 424 29.53 33.96 -78.27
N SER A 425 30.16 33.48 -79.34
CA SER A 425 31.55 33.88 -79.62
C SER A 425 31.71 35.32 -80.13
N PHE A 426 30.63 35.93 -80.63
CA PHE A 426 30.64 37.31 -81.15
C PHE A 426 30.35 38.35 -80.06
N GLU A 427 29.27 38.17 -79.28
CA GLU A 427 28.84 39.12 -78.23
C GLU A 427 27.84 38.46 -77.25
N GLY A 428 27.87 38.87 -75.97
CA GLY A 428 26.85 38.52 -74.97
C GLY A 428 27.13 37.30 -74.10
N GLN A 429 28.38 36.80 -74.05
CA GLN A 429 28.75 35.65 -73.22
C GLN A 429 28.47 35.89 -71.72
N ALA A 430 28.88 37.04 -71.18
CA ALA A 430 28.66 37.36 -69.76
C ALA A 430 27.17 37.53 -69.40
N GLU A 431 26.36 38.04 -70.35
CA GLU A 431 24.91 38.22 -70.15
C GLU A 431 24.19 36.87 -70.12
N ILE A 432 24.58 35.93 -70.99
CA ILE A 432 24.04 34.57 -71.02
C ILE A 432 24.51 33.77 -69.80
N GLU A 433 25.80 33.84 -69.42
CA GLU A 433 26.32 33.17 -68.23
C GLU A 433 25.63 33.67 -66.95
N SER A 434 25.46 34.99 -66.80
CA SER A 434 24.71 35.57 -65.68
C SER A 434 23.26 35.11 -65.66
N ARG A 435 22.61 35.02 -66.83
CA ARG A 435 21.21 34.57 -66.93
C ARG A 435 21.06 33.08 -66.65
N ILE A 436 22.02 32.26 -67.06
CA ILE A 436 22.06 30.82 -66.73
C ILE A 436 22.24 30.63 -65.23
N SER A 437 23.14 31.39 -64.58
CA SER A 437 23.27 31.32 -63.11
C SER A 437 21.97 31.70 -62.40
N LEU A 438 21.31 32.79 -62.83
CA LEU A 438 20.03 33.23 -62.28
C LEU A 438 18.92 32.17 -62.49
N LEU A 439 18.89 31.50 -63.65
CA LEU A 439 17.95 30.42 -63.91
C LEU A 439 18.22 29.14 -63.08
N LYS A 440 19.46 28.93 -62.63
CA LYS A 440 19.86 27.77 -61.80
C LYS A 440 19.55 27.94 -60.31
N GLU A 441 19.53 29.17 -59.81
CA GLU A 441 19.18 29.49 -58.42
C GLU A 441 17.71 29.09 -58.10
N VAL A 442 17.34 28.90 -56.84
CA VAL A 442 16.04 28.30 -56.47
C VAL A 442 14.82 29.17 -56.85
N ASP A 443 14.98 30.50 -56.94
CA ASP A 443 13.85 31.45 -56.85
C ASP A 443 13.40 32.14 -58.16
N ALA A 444 13.87 31.75 -59.35
CA ALA A 444 13.38 32.40 -60.57
C ALA A 444 11.94 31.98 -60.88
N GLY A 445 11.03 32.94 -60.67
CA GLY A 445 9.61 32.81 -60.98
C GLY A 445 9.31 32.86 -62.49
N PRO A 446 8.03 32.68 -62.86
CA PRO A 446 7.59 32.63 -64.25
C PRO A 446 7.94 33.91 -65.02
N ASP A 447 7.93 35.07 -64.36
CA ASP A 447 8.27 36.36 -64.98
C ASP A 447 9.70 36.38 -65.55
N ILE A 448 10.65 35.75 -64.83
CA ILE A 448 12.04 35.67 -65.27
C ILE A 448 12.16 34.69 -66.43
N ILE A 449 11.41 33.59 -66.41
CA ILE A 449 11.37 32.61 -67.50
C ILE A 449 10.85 33.29 -68.76
N ASP A 450 9.73 34.01 -68.68
CA ASP A 450 9.15 34.68 -69.84
C ASP A 450 10.08 35.77 -70.40
N ASP A 451 10.74 36.53 -69.52
CA ASP A 451 11.76 37.50 -69.93
C ASP A 451 12.99 36.82 -70.54
N THR A 452 13.40 35.63 -70.05
CA THR A 452 14.46 34.83 -70.70
C THR A 452 14.05 34.35 -72.08
N LYS A 453 12.81 33.88 -72.27
CA LYS A 453 12.28 33.43 -73.56
C LYS A 453 12.30 34.60 -74.56
N LEU A 454 11.84 35.79 -74.16
CA LEU A 454 11.92 36.99 -74.98
C LEU A 454 13.36 37.41 -75.30
N MET A 455 14.28 37.29 -74.34
CA MET A 455 15.70 37.56 -74.54
C MET A 455 16.30 36.58 -75.55
N ILE A 456 16.01 35.28 -75.44
CA ILE A 456 16.45 34.23 -76.37
C ILE A 456 15.96 34.58 -77.78
N GLU A 457 14.68 34.89 -77.97
CA GLU A 457 14.12 35.28 -79.27
C GLU A 457 14.84 36.51 -79.87
N ARG A 458 15.12 37.53 -79.06
CA ARG A 458 15.87 38.72 -79.50
C ARG A 458 17.30 38.37 -79.90
N LEU A 459 17.98 37.52 -79.16
CA LEU A 459 19.35 37.09 -79.45
C LEU A 459 19.41 36.23 -80.71
N VAL A 460 18.51 35.26 -80.85
CA VAL A 460 18.42 34.40 -82.04
C VAL A 460 18.12 35.24 -83.28
N THR A 461 17.14 36.16 -83.22
CA THR A 461 16.81 37.03 -84.37
C THR A 461 17.94 37.98 -84.72
N ARG A 462 18.62 38.60 -83.73
CA ARG A 462 19.79 39.46 -83.98
C ARG A 462 20.94 38.68 -84.61
N ARG A 463 21.27 37.50 -84.09
CA ARG A 463 22.35 36.63 -84.59
C ARG A 463 22.04 36.09 -85.99
N ALA A 464 20.79 35.68 -86.24
CA ALA A 464 20.35 35.29 -87.59
C ALA A 464 20.49 36.43 -88.59
N ARG A 465 20.08 37.67 -88.22
CA ARG A 465 20.29 38.86 -89.07
C ARG A 465 21.77 39.13 -89.33
N HIS A 466 22.62 39.00 -88.33
CA HIS A 466 24.07 39.18 -88.46
C HIS A 466 24.69 38.13 -89.38
N ARG A 467 24.27 36.87 -89.24
CA ARG A 467 24.67 35.78 -90.16
C ARG A 467 24.26 36.08 -91.60
N VAL A 468 23.01 36.49 -91.82
CA VAL A 468 22.51 36.88 -93.16
C VAL A 468 23.25 38.10 -93.71
N MET A 469 23.65 39.06 -92.87
CA MET A 469 24.49 40.18 -93.29
C MET A 469 25.86 39.68 -93.78
N LEU A 470 26.54 38.84 -93.00
CA LEU A 470 27.83 38.28 -93.36
C LEU A 470 27.73 37.35 -94.60
N GLU A 471 26.64 36.61 -94.77
CA GLU A 471 26.36 35.83 -95.98
C GLU A 471 26.15 36.71 -97.20
N LYS A 472 25.47 37.85 -97.06
CA LYS A 472 25.37 38.86 -98.13
C LYS A 472 26.73 39.44 -98.48
N GLU A 473 27.58 39.72 -97.48
CA GLU A 473 28.95 40.17 -97.73
C GLU A 473 29.81 39.10 -98.40
N LEU A 474 29.68 37.84 -98.00
CA LEU A 474 30.32 36.69 -98.66
C LEU A 474 29.87 36.58 -100.12
N MET A 475 28.57 36.68 -100.40
CA MET A 475 28.03 36.66 -101.76
C MET A 475 28.56 37.83 -102.62
N GLN A 476 28.77 39.01 -102.03
CA GLN A 476 29.43 40.12 -102.74
C GLN A 476 30.90 39.82 -103.04
N LEU A 477 31.62 39.18 -102.11
CA LEU A 477 33.01 38.76 -102.32
C LEU A 477 33.11 37.65 -103.40
N ILE A 478 32.19 36.70 -103.42
CA ILE A 478 32.05 35.67 -104.47
C ILE A 478 31.73 36.33 -105.83
N ALA A 479 30.74 37.22 -105.89
CA ALA A 479 30.38 37.93 -107.12
C ALA A 479 31.52 38.79 -107.68
N SER A 480 32.43 39.25 -106.81
CA SER A 480 33.66 39.95 -107.20
C SER A 480 34.83 39.03 -107.59
N GLY A 481 34.63 37.71 -107.57
CA GLY A 481 35.60 36.68 -107.97
C GLY A 481 36.70 36.39 -106.95
N LYS A 482 36.53 36.75 -105.67
CA LYS A 482 37.60 36.81 -104.66
C LYS A 482 37.61 35.63 -103.68
N VAL A 483 36.59 34.77 -103.72
CA VAL A 483 36.43 33.58 -102.86
C VAL A 483 35.82 32.46 -103.72
N PRO A 484 36.26 31.19 -103.59
CA PRO A 484 35.66 30.07 -104.33
C PRO A 484 34.21 29.82 -103.90
N ASP A 485 33.37 29.38 -104.85
CA ASP A 485 31.93 29.16 -104.69
C ASP A 485 31.57 28.09 -103.63
N GLU A 486 32.52 27.22 -103.25
CA GLU A 486 32.30 26.08 -102.34
C GLU A 486 32.44 26.41 -100.84
N THR A 487 32.47 27.69 -100.45
CA THR A 487 32.60 28.05 -99.02
C THR A 487 31.32 27.77 -98.24
N LEU A 488 31.33 26.71 -97.44
CA LEU A 488 30.22 26.30 -96.56
C LEU A 488 30.13 27.22 -95.32
N SER A 489 29.36 28.31 -95.43
CA SER A 489 29.10 29.24 -94.32
C SER A 489 28.50 28.56 -93.08
N ASN A 490 27.76 27.47 -93.26
CA ASN A 490 27.02 26.77 -92.20
C ASN A 490 27.90 26.22 -91.06
N ASN A 491 29.16 25.86 -91.36
CA ASN A 491 30.06 25.27 -90.36
C ASN A 491 30.84 26.31 -89.55
N MET A 492 30.71 27.60 -89.89
CA MET A 492 31.41 28.66 -89.18
C MET A 492 30.55 29.24 -88.06
N ASN A 493 31.18 29.41 -86.90
CA ASN A 493 30.70 30.26 -85.83
C ASN A 493 30.69 31.73 -86.30
N LEU A 494 29.78 32.56 -85.79
CA LEU A 494 29.64 33.97 -86.17
C LEU A 494 30.99 34.73 -86.12
N ARG A 495 31.79 34.53 -85.08
CA ARG A 495 33.11 35.20 -84.96
C ARG A 495 34.12 34.68 -85.99
N ASP A 496 34.11 33.38 -86.25
CA ASP A 496 35.01 32.77 -87.23
C ASP A 496 34.60 33.18 -88.64
N PHE A 497 33.31 33.38 -88.90
CA PHE A 497 32.78 33.88 -90.16
C PHE A 497 33.16 35.35 -90.39
N GLU A 498 33.11 36.19 -89.36
CA GLU A 498 33.63 37.56 -89.42
C GLU A 498 35.14 37.61 -89.67
N ARG A 499 35.92 36.79 -88.94
CA ARG A 499 37.37 36.71 -89.16
C ARG A 499 37.69 36.23 -90.55
N PHE A 500 36.97 35.25 -91.07
CA PHE A 500 37.12 34.78 -92.44
C PHE A 500 36.88 35.91 -93.45
N ILE A 501 35.79 36.67 -93.31
CA ILE A 501 35.50 37.84 -94.16
C ILE A 501 36.56 38.94 -93.96
N GLY A 502 37.00 39.18 -92.73
CA GLY A 502 38.02 40.16 -92.37
C GLY A 502 39.40 39.82 -92.91
N ASP A 503 39.80 38.55 -92.85
CA ASP A 503 41.05 38.05 -93.40
C ASP A 503 40.99 38.03 -94.93
N ALA A 504 39.86 37.63 -95.53
CA ALA A 504 39.63 37.79 -96.97
C ALA A 504 39.77 39.25 -97.42
N ARG A 505 39.44 40.24 -96.56
CA ARG A 505 39.75 41.66 -96.79
C ARG A 505 41.23 42.01 -96.53
N ARG A 506 41.88 41.48 -95.48
CA ARG A 506 43.28 41.81 -95.10
C ARG A 506 44.35 41.19 -96.01
N TYR A 507 44.11 40.01 -96.56
CA TYR A 507 44.98 39.41 -97.59
C TYR A 507 45.07 40.30 -98.85
N ILE A 508 44.08 41.18 -99.07
CA ILE A 508 44.11 42.20 -100.13
C ILE A 508 44.95 43.43 -99.72
N SER A 509 44.98 43.80 -98.43
CA SER A 509 45.79 44.94 -97.95
C SER A 509 47.27 44.61 -97.74
N SER A 510 47.61 43.34 -97.55
CA SER A 510 48.98 42.87 -97.27
C SER A 510 49.72 42.31 -98.49
N SER A 511 49.07 42.18 -99.66
CA SER A 511 49.74 41.86 -100.93
C SER A 511 50.51 43.04 -101.57
N GLN A 512 50.63 44.19 -100.87
CA GLN A 512 51.44 45.34 -101.27
C GLN A 512 52.33 45.86 -100.13
N ALA A 513 53.13 45.03 -99.47
CA ALA A 513 54.35 45.48 -98.77
C ALA A 513 55.31 44.32 -98.44
N GLY A 514 56.60 44.55 -98.63
CA GLY A 514 57.66 43.55 -98.76
C GLY A 514 57.95 42.63 -97.56
N ILE A 515 58.17 41.38 -97.93
CA ILE A 515 59.14 40.38 -97.47
C ILE A 515 60.15 40.85 -96.39
N SER A 516 60.12 40.19 -95.22
CA SER A 516 61.27 39.69 -94.43
C SER A 516 61.06 39.88 -92.91
N GLY A 517 61.06 38.76 -92.15
CA GLY A 517 61.36 38.79 -90.71
C GLY A 517 60.42 38.02 -89.77
N ILE A 518 60.27 36.70 -89.91
CA ILE A 518 59.76 35.84 -88.82
C ILE A 518 60.64 34.58 -88.70
N ALA A 519 61.67 34.63 -87.84
CA ALA A 519 62.42 33.45 -87.39
C ALA A 519 63.19 33.61 -86.06
N GLY A 520 62.90 34.62 -85.22
CA GLY A 520 63.78 35.00 -84.09
C GLY A 520 63.28 34.84 -82.65
N ILE A 521 62.00 34.54 -82.39
CA ILE A 521 61.41 34.77 -81.04
C ILE A 521 61.20 33.49 -80.21
N SER A 522 61.46 32.29 -80.73
CA SER A 522 61.12 31.04 -80.01
C SER A 522 62.16 30.56 -78.97
N LYS A 523 63.46 30.87 -79.10
CA LYS A 523 64.51 30.22 -78.27
C LYS A 523 64.66 30.76 -76.83
N ASN A 524 64.41 32.05 -76.59
CA ASN A 524 64.65 32.69 -75.27
C ASN A 524 63.53 32.47 -74.24
N VAL A 525 62.38 31.93 -74.66
CA VAL A 525 61.28 31.56 -73.76
C VAL A 525 61.46 30.14 -73.23
N ALA A 526 61.94 29.21 -74.08
CA ALA A 526 62.22 27.82 -73.69
C ALA A 526 63.30 27.74 -72.59
N GLN A 527 64.42 28.44 -72.75
CA GLN A 527 65.51 28.43 -71.76
C GLN A 527 65.11 28.96 -70.38
N ARG A 528 64.19 29.94 -70.31
CA ARG A 528 63.70 30.47 -69.02
C ARG A 528 62.75 29.51 -68.31
N ILE A 529 62.00 28.71 -69.05
CA ILE A 529 61.12 27.67 -68.50
C ILE A 529 61.97 26.52 -67.97
N GLU A 530 63.01 26.11 -68.71
CA GLU A 530 63.99 25.10 -68.28
C GLU A 530 64.66 25.48 -66.96
N GLN A 531 65.18 26.71 -66.83
CA GLN A 531 65.81 27.17 -65.59
C GLN A 531 64.86 27.17 -64.39
N LYS A 532 63.62 27.64 -64.56
CA LYS A 532 62.63 27.68 -63.48
C LYS A 532 62.21 26.29 -63.01
N ILE A 533 62.10 25.32 -63.92
CA ILE A 533 61.75 23.94 -63.57
C ILE A 533 62.93 23.27 -62.84
N ALA A 534 64.16 23.54 -63.24
CA ALA A 534 65.35 23.04 -62.55
C ALA A 534 65.42 23.57 -61.10
N GLU A 535 65.21 24.88 -60.89
CA GLU A 535 65.17 25.47 -59.54
C GLU A 535 64.08 24.86 -58.64
N GLU A 536 62.93 24.50 -59.21
CA GLU A 536 61.82 23.89 -58.47
C GLU A 536 62.08 22.42 -58.13
N ILE A 537 62.71 21.67 -59.03
CA ILE A 537 63.20 20.31 -58.78
C ILE A 537 64.20 20.31 -57.62
N ASP A 538 65.14 21.26 -57.60
CA ASP A 538 66.11 21.44 -56.51
C ASP A 538 65.40 21.78 -55.19
N LEU A 539 64.32 22.57 -55.23
CA LEU A 539 63.53 22.93 -54.07
C LEU A 539 62.81 21.71 -53.47
N TYR A 540 62.25 20.82 -54.30
CA TYR A 540 61.67 19.57 -53.81
C TYR A 540 62.71 18.64 -53.19
N GLU A 541 63.90 18.55 -53.76
CA GLU A 541 64.99 17.77 -53.16
C GLU A 541 65.39 18.33 -51.80
N SER A 542 65.47 19.67 -51.68
CA SER A 542 65.76 20.32 -50.40
C SER A 542 64.68 20.11 -49.34
N ALA A 543 63.41 19.97 -49.75
CA ALA A 543 62.30 19.65 -48.86
C ALA A 543 62.26 18.14 -48.48
N GLY A 544 63.18 17.34 -49.01
CA GLY A 544 63.37 15.93 -48.69
C GLY A 544 62.59 14.96 -49.59
N TRP A 545 62.01 15.42 -50.70
CA TRP A 545 61.35 14.54 -51.67
C TRP A 545 62.38 13.79 -52.52
N TYR A 546 62.03 12.61 -53.00
CA TYR A 546 62.87 11.86 -53.93
C TYR A 546 62.61 12.33 -55.37
N VAL A 547 63.60 13.02 -55.96
CA VAL A 547 63.44 13.76 -57.23
C VAL A 547 64.19 13.10 -58.40
N ASP A 548 64.86 11.96 -58.18
CA ASP A 548 65.70 11.29 -59.19
C ASP A 548 64.92 10.96 -60.49
N GLU A 549 63.68 10.48 -60.37
CA GLU A 549 62.81 10.21 -61.52
C GLU A 549 62.42 11.50 -62.28
N MET A 550 62.27 12.63 -61.58
CA MET A 550 62.01 13.93 -62.23
C MET A 550 63.28 14.48 -62.88
N ARG A 551 64.46 14.32 -62.27
CA ARG A 551 65.72 14.72 -62.92
C ARG A 551 65.95 13.92 -64.20
N ALA A 552 65.73 12.60 -64.18
CA ALA A 552 65.82 11.76 -65.37
C ALA A 552 64.85 12.20 -66.48
N MET A 553 63.57 12.46 -66.14
CA MET A 553 62.59 12.95 -67.12
C MET A 553 62.90 14.38 -67.61
N PHE A 554 63.62 15.20 -66.83
CA PHE A 554 63.98 16.57 -67.19
C PHE A 554 65.10 16.57 -68.22
N GLU A 555 66.06 15.67 -68.06
CA GLU A 555 67.16 15.43 -69.02
C GLU A 555 66.64 14.89 -70.35
N GLU A 556 65.59 14.06 -70.35
CA GLU A 556 64.98 13.53 -71.58
C GLU A 556 64.10 14.56 -72.31
N ASN A 557 63.20 15.26 -71.62
CA ASN A 557 62.33 16.27 -72.23
C ASN A 557 61.77 17.32 -71.23
N PRO A 558 62.29 18.56 -71.24
CA PRO A 558 61.89 19.58 -70.27
C PRO A 558 60.43 20.04 -70.43
N LEU A 559 59.88 19.99 -71.66
CA LEU A 559 58.48 20.36 -71.92
C LEU A 559 57.49 19.33 -71.37
N HIS A 560 57.89 18.07 -71.30
CA HIS A 560 57.04 17.01 -70.77
C HIS A 560 56.88 17.13 -69.25
N ILE A 561 57.97 17.45 -68.54
CA ILE A 561 57.90 17.81 -67.12
C ILE A 561 57.15 19.11 -66.92
N ALA A 562 57.34 20.14 -67.75
CA ALA A 562 56.62 21.41 -67.60
C ALA A 562 55.09 21.24 -67.55
N LYS A 563 54.54 20.26 -68.29
CA LYS A 563 53.11 19.93 -68.23
C LYS A 563 52.74 19.13 -66.98
N ARG A 564 53.59 18.18 -66.58
CA ARG A 564 53.34 17.32 -65.40
C ARG A 564 53.58 18.04 -64.07
N ILE A 565 54.49 19.01 -64.01
CA ILE A 565 54.85 19.72 -62.78
C ILE A 565 53.65 20.52 -62.23
N ALA A 566 52.76 20.99 -63.11
CA ALA A 566 51.50 21.62 -62.69
C ALA A 566 50.62 20.64 -61.89
N ASN A 567 50.49 19.39 -62.35
CA ASN A 567 49.74 18.34 -61.64
C ASN A 567 50.51 17.86 -60.40
N ILE A 568 51.83 17.78 -60.47
CA ILE A 568 52.65 17.41 -59.30
C ILE A 568 52.51 18.47 -58.20
N ARG A 569 52.47 19.76 -58.53
CA ARG A 569 52.23 20.84 -57.56
C ARG A 569 50.90 20.66 -56.84
N THR A 570 49.84 20.32 -57.57
CA THR A 570 48.53 20.06 -56.95
C THR A 570 48.62 18.87 -56.00
N HIS A 571 49.22 17.75 -56.42
CA HIS A 571 49.35 16.57 -55.57
C HIS A 571 50.28 16.75 -54.36
N VAL A 572 51.37 17.52 -54.50
CA VAL A 572 52.25 17.87 -53.37
C VAL A 572 51.53 18.80 -52.39
N SER A 573 50.73 19.76 -52.88
CA SER A 573 49.91 20.61 -52.01
C SER A 573 48.80 19.84 -51.28
N GLU A 574 48.26 18.80 -51.91
CA GLU A 574 47.22 17.94 -51.34
C GLU A 574 47.78 16.76 -50.53
N PHE A 575 49.11 16.61 -50.44
CA PHE A 575 49.76 15.47 -49.81
C PHE A 575 49.36 15.29 -48.34
N GLU A 576 49.14 16.37 -47.58
CA GLU A 576 48.66 16.26 -46.21
C GLU A 576 47.29 15.58 -46.11
N ARG A 577 46.39 15.83 -47.08
CA ARG A 577 45.08 15.18 -47.14
C ARG A 577 45.23 13.70 -47.47
N LEU A 578 46.08 13.38 -48.44
CA LEU A 578 46.40 12.00 -48.82
C LEU A 578 47.02 11.23 -47.65
N ARG A 579 47.94 11.86 -46.90
CA ARG A 579 48.54 11.33 -45.68
C ARG A 579 47.51 11.00 -44.62
N ARG A 580 46.56 11.90 -44.33
CA ARG A 580 45.48 11.64 -43.36
C ARG A 580 44.64 10.44 -43.79
N ARG A 581 44.30 10.34 -45.08
CA ARG A 581 43.51 9.22 -45.63
C ARG A 581 44.23 7.88 -45.53
N LEU A 582 45.54 7.86 -45.75
CA LEU A 582 46.34 6.64 -45.58
C LEU A 582 46.52 6.31 -44.10
N SER A 583 46.75 7.29 -43.22
CA SER A 583 46.89 7.02 -41.78
C SER A 583 45.64 6.44 -41.12
N SER A 584 44.45 6.67 -41.68
CA SER A 584 43.19 6.13 -41.15
C SER A 584 42.88 4.71 -41.61
N MET A 585 43.68 4.12 -42.49
CA MET A 585 43.43 2.75 -42.96
C MET A 585 44.01 1.70 -42.00
N PRO A 586 43.34 0.54 -41.86
CA PRO A 586 43.79 -0.55 -41.00
C PRO A 586 44.92 -1.35 -41.66
N TRP A 587 46.14 -0.85 -41.56
CA TRP A 587 47.35 -1.45 -42.18
C TRP A 587 47.85 -2.72 -41.49
N ASP A 588 47.36 -2.99 -40.28
CA ASP A 588 47.65 -4.16 -39.44
C ASP A 588 47.33 -5.49 -40.16
N ARG A 589 46.58 -5.41 -41.26
CA ARG A 589 46.12 -6.55 -42.08
C ARG A 589 47.07 -6.89 -43.22
N ASP A 590 47.94 -5.97 -43.66
CA ASP A 590 48.94 -6.19 -44.72
C ASP A 590 50.16 -5.25 -44.52
N VAL A 591 51.11 -5.72 -43.72
CA VAL A 591 52.31 -4.96 -43.33
C VAL A 591 53.28 -4.75 -44.52
N GLU A 592 53.38 -5.71 -45.44
CA GLU A 592 54.24 -5.59 -46.62
C GLU A 592 53.76 -4.49 -47.57
N LEU A 593 52.43 -4.41 -47.76
CA LEU A 593 51.83 -3.35 -48.56
C LEU A 593 52.03 -1.99 -47.88
N ALA A 594 51.86 -1.92 -46.56
CA ALA A 594 52.06 -0.70 -45.79
C ALA A 594 53.50 -0.14 -45.94
N LEU A 595 54.52 -0.99 -45.83
CA LEU A 595 55.92 -0.58 -45.99
C LEU A 595 56.23 -0.10 -47.42
N LYS A 596 55.71 -0.77 -48.45
CA LYS A 596 55.87 -0.34 -49.86
C LYS A 596 55.30 1.06 -50.09
N ILE A 597 54.10 1.32 -49.58
CA ILE A 597 53.47 2.64 -49.72
C ILE A 597 54.27 3.69 -48.97
N GLN A 598 54.82 3.36 -47.79
CA GLN A 598 55.63 4.30 -47.03
C GLN A 598 56.88 4.75 -47.80
N GLU A 599 57.50 3.86 -48.60
CA GLU A 599 58.58 4.22 -49.52
C GLU A 599 58.08 5.04 -50.71
N GLU A 600 56.99 4.62 -51.36
CA GLU A 600 56.47 5.28 -52.56
C GLU A 600 55.92 6.69 -52.30
N MET A 601 55.48 6.96 -51.07
CA MET A 601 55.03 8.28 -50.62
C MET A 601 56.12 9.36 -50.67
N GLN A 602 57.40 8.98 -50.73
CA GLN A 602 58.53 9.91 -50.85
C GLN A 602 58.72 10.43 -52.28
N ASN A 603 58.07 9.81 -53.28
CA ASN A 603 58.21 10.16 -54.70
C ASN A 603 56.99 10.99 -55.17
N PRO A 604 57.16 12.27 -55.55
CA PRO A 604 55.99 13.12 -55.84
C PRO A 604 55.23 12.72 -57.11
N ILE A 605 55.86 12.01 -58.05
CA ILE A 605 55.21 11.51 -59.28
C ILE A 605 54.21 10.40 -58.95
N LYS A 606 54.52 9.55 -57.95
CA LYS A 606 53.71 8.38 -57.61
C LYS A 606 52.48 8.75 -56.78
N LEU A 607 52.43 9.94 -56.19
CA LEU A 607 51.30 10.40 -55.37
C LEU A 607 49.95 10.33 -56.10
N ALA A 608 49.93 10.68 -57.39
CA ALA A 608 48.71 10.58 -58.21
C ALA A 608 48.23 9.12 -58.37
N LYS A 609 49.17 8.17 -58.50
CA LYS A 609 48.83 6.75 -58.59
C LYS A 609 48.33 6.22 -57.25
N ILE A 610 48.99 6.61 -56.15
CA ILE A 610 48.59 6.20 -54.80
C ILE A 610 47.18 6.72 -54.50
N SER A 611 46.85 7.98 -54.84
CA SER A 611 45.50 8.52 -54.61
C SER A 611 44.42 7.73 -55.32
N ASP A 612 44.69 7.26 -56.53
CA ASP A 612 43.75 6.51 -57.35
C ASP A 612 43.60 5.06 -56.86
N GLU A 613 44.66 4.48 -56.30
CA GLU A 613 44.67 3.09 -55.82
C GLU A 613 44.06 2.91 -54.42
N ILE A 614 43.82 3.99 -53.66
CA ILE A 614 43.21 3.96 -52.31
C ILE A 614 41.97 3.05 -52.22
N PRO A 615 40.97 3.12 -53.12
CA PRO A 615 39.78 2.26 -53.03
C PRO A 615 40.11 0.77 -53.22
N LEU A 616 41.07 0.45 -54.09
CA LEU A 616 41.51 -0.93 -54.32
C LEU A 616 42.26 -1.48 -53.10
N MET A 617 43.06 -0.64 -52.45
CA MET A 617 43.80 -0.98 -51.24
C MET A 617 42.85 -1.20 -50.07
N MET A 618 41.85 -0.32 -49.89
CA MET A 618 40.81 -0.50 -48.88
C MET A 618 40.03 -1.81 -49.08
N LYS A 619 39.68 -2.14 -50.32
CA LYS A 619 39.03 -3.42 -50.64
C LYS A 619 39.92 -4.61 -50.29
N ARG A 620 41.23 -4.53 -50.57
CA ARG A 620 42.20 -5.60 -50.23
C ARG A 620 42.38 -5.76 -48.72
N LEU A 621 42.55 -4.66 -47.99
CA LEU A 621 42.67 -4.68 -46.52
C LEU A 621 41.37 -5.16 -45.86
N ALA A 622 40.21 -4.87 -46.43
CA ALA A 622 38.93 -5.38 -45.92
C ALA A 622 38.80 -6.90 -46.06
N THR A 623 39.38 -7.50 -47.11
CA THR A 623 39.28 -8.95 -47.38
C THR A 623 40.25 -9.82 -46.59
N LEU A 624 41.28 -9.24 -45.96
CA LEU A 624 42.33 -9.97 -45.24
C LEU A 624 42.12 -9.87 -43.72
N SER A 625 42.49 -10.93 -42.98
CA SER A 625 42.49 -10.96 -41.50
C SER A 625 43.73 -10.25 -40.91
N SER A 626 43.69 -9.85 -39.64
CA SER A 626 44.83 -9.17 -38.98
C SER A 626 46.10 -10.02 -39.07
N SER A 627 47.18 -9.42 -39.58
CA SER A 627 48.47 -10.09 -39.76
C SER A 627 49.39 -9.81 -38.59
N ASP A 628 49.36 -8.59 -38.03
CA ASP A 628 50.11 -8.23 -36.82
C ASP A 628 49.45 -7.02 -36.13
N GLU A 629 48.89 -7.21 -34.93
CA GLU A 629 48.04 -6.21 -34.24
C GLU A 629 48.85 -5.08 -33.57
N GLU A 630 50.18 -5.19 -33.49
CA GLU A 630 51.07 -4.15 -32.94
C GLU A 630 51.63 -3.19 -34.00
N PHE A 631 51.41 -3.46 -35.29
CA PHE A 631 52.01 -2.67 -36.36
C PHE A 631 51.31 -1.30 -36.52
N MET A 632 52.00 -0.21 -36.20
CA MET A 632 51.48 1.15 -36.38
C MET A 632 52.06 1.80 -37.64
N PHE A 633 51.19 2.07 -38.62
CA PHE A 633 51.58 2.77 -39.84
C PHE A 633 51.92 4.26 -39.59
N THR A 634 53.16 4.65 -39.90
CA THR A 634 53.64 6.03 -39.75
C THR A 634 53.92 6.66 -41.12
N ALA A 635 52.99 7.48 -41.60
CA ALA A 635 53.14 8.12 -42.91
C ALA A 635 54.26 9.20 -42.89
N TRP A 636 55.13 9.16 -43.91
CA TRP A 636 56.27 10.06 -44.10
C TRP A 636 55.87 11.55 -44.21
N THR A 637 56.77 12.45 -43.83
CA THR A 637 56.59 13.91 -43.92
C THR A 637 57.81 14.61 -44.50
N PRO A 638 57.63 15.62 -45.39
CA PRO A 638 58.72 16.45 -45.87
C PRO A 638 59.26 17.37 -44.76
N ASN A 639 60.54 17.72 -44.83
CA ASN A 639 61.21 18.57 -43.83
C ASN A 639 60.86 20.05 -44.06
N SER A 640 60.15 20.68 -43.10
CA SER A 640 59.66 22.07 -43.23
C SER A 640 60.68 23.14 -42.83
N LYS A 641 61.84 23.19 -43.49
CA LYS A 641 62.76 24.34 -43.35
C LYS A 641 63.25 24.82 -44.72
N VAL A 642 62.66 25.91 -45.21
CA VAL A 642 63.33 27.16 -45.64
C VAL A 642 62.34 28.05 -46.42
N ILE A 643 62.19 29.29 -45.95
CA ILE A 643 61.54 30.44 -46.61
C ILE A 643 62.58 31.11 -47.52
N THR A 644 62.23 31.53 -48.73
CA THR A 644 62.94 32.67 -49.37
C THR A 644 61.99 33.52 -50.22
N THR A 645 61.92 34.79 -49.83
CA THR A 645 61.35 35.93 -50.52
C THR A 645 62.19 36.36 -51.73
N LEU A 646 61.58 36.66 -52.88
CA LEU A 646 62.18 37.48 -53.93
C LEU A 646 61.19 38.57 -54.36
N GLY A 647 61.61 39.83 -54.21
CA GLY A 647 60.81 41.02 -54.46
C GLY A 647 61.17 41.78 -55.75
N ARG A 648 60.28 42.73 -56.08
CA ARG A 648 60.49 43.97 -56.88
C ARG A 648 59.12 44.66 -56.94
N SER A 649 58.91 45.97 -56.93
CA SER A 649 59.62 47.19 -56.51
C SER A 649 58.61 48.32 -56.77
N LYS A 650 58.37 49.23 -55.82
CA LYS A 650 57.49 50.41 -55.97
C LYS A 650 58.13 51.49 -56.86
N SER A 651 57.30 52.23 -57.60
CA SER A 651 57.49 53.68 -57.81
C SER A 651 56.13 54.39 -57.87
N VAL A 652 55.98 55.34 -56.96
CA VAL A 652 54.86 56.26 -56.71
C VAL A 652 55.05 57.53 -57.55
N LEU A 653 53.97 58.20 -57.98
CA LEU A 653 53.74 59.65 -57.75
C LEU A 653 52.35 60.10 -58.24
N GLY A 654 51.47 60.42 -57.28
CA GLY A 654 51.08 61.81 -57.01
C GLY A 654 49.79 62.39 -57.64
N PRO A 655 49.18 63.40 -56.98
CA PRO A 655 47.76 63.38 -56.58
C PRO A 655 46.97 64.68 -56.90
N ALA A 656 45.67 64.71 -56.57
CA ALA A 656 45.05 65.83 -55.84
C ALA A 656 43.63 65.45 -55.37
N ASP A 657 43.49 65.40 -54.06
CA ASP A 657 42.26 65.63 -53.28
C ASP A 657 41.63 66.99 -53.58
N ALA A 658 40.30 67.07 -53.41
CA ALA A 658 39.63 68.04 -52.52
C ALA A 658 38.10 68.02 -52.78
N LEU A 659 37.36 67.25 -51.97
CA LEU A 659 35.96 67.50 -51.55
C LEU A 659 35.54 66.44 -50.48
N ASP A 660 36.29 66.18 -49.41
CA ASP A 660 36.43 67.10 -48.27
C ASP A 660 35.43 68.26 -48.30
N ASP A 661 34.18 68.04 -47.91
CA ASP A 661 33.41 69.10 -47.22
C ASP A 661 31.95 68.72 -46.99
N ALA A 662 31.41 67.69 -47.66
CA ALA A 662 29.99 67.37 -47.47
C ALA A 662 29.74 66.34 -46.37
N HIS A 663 30.39 65.18 -46.40
CA HIS A 663 29.86 64.02 -45.64
C HIS A 663 30.77 63.47 -44.54
N GLU A 664 31.95 64.07 -44.34
CA GLU A 664 32.68 64.04 -43.06
C GLU A 664 31.79 64.59 -41.91
N ALA A 665 30.73 65.35 -42.19
CA ALA A 665 29.90 65.90 -41.11
C ALA A 665 28.85 64.94 -40.50
N ILE A 666 28.38 63.88 -41.21
CA ILE A 666 27.17 63.16 -40.76
C ILE A 666 27.49 61.81 -40.11
N LEU A 667 28.40 61.02 -40.66
CA LEU A 667 28.60 59.64 -40.18
C LEU A 667 29.74 59.50 -39.15
N GLU A 668 30.61 60.50 -39.03
CA GLU A 668 31.66 60.59 -38.01
C GLU A 668 31.17 61.08 -36.64
N SER A 669 29.87 61.25 -36.42
CA SER A 669 29.35 61.77 -35.14
C SER A 669 28.81 60.73 -34.15
N MET A 670 28.86 59.42 -34.42
CA MET A 670 28.53 58.39 -33.41
C MET A 670 29.37 57.11 -33.52
N ASP A 671 30.69 57.32 -33.51
CA ASP A 671 31.78 56.42 -33.13
C ASP A 671 31.47 55.01 -32.57
N ASN A 672 32.07 54.01 -33.22
CA ASN A 672 33.13 53.10 -32.74
C ASN A 672 33.21 52.84 -31.20
N ILE A 673 33.46 51.62 -30.71
CA ILE A 673 34.79 50.96 -30.71
C ILE A 673 34.69 49.49 -30.21
N ASP A 674 35.31 48.60 -31.00
CA ASP A 674 36.18 47.43 -30.71
C ASP A 674 35.79 46.19 -29.86
N ALA A 675 35.67 45.07 -30.58
CA ALA A 675 36.65 43.97 -30.75
C ALA A 675 37.30 43.23 -29.54
N ASP A 676 37.01 41.92 -29.53
CA ASP A 676 37.92 40.76 -29.52
C ASP A 676 38.83 40.37 -28.31
N LYS A 677 38.55 39.12 -27.87
CA LYS A 677 39.46 37.95 -27.74
C LYS A 677 40.31 37.71 -26.46
N ALA A 678 39.94 36.60 -25.82
CA ALA A 678 40.66 35.32 -25.73
C ALA A 678 41.82 35.09 -24.71
N ASN A 679 41.58 34.04 -23.91
CA ASN A 679 42.47 32.91 -23.54
C ASN A 679 43.40 32.97 -22.30
N ALA A 680 43.06 32.06 -21.38
CA ALA A 680 43.87 30.93 -20.87
C ALA A 680 44.89 31.11 -19.72
N ASP A 681 44.70 30.18 -18.76
CA ASP A 681 45.67 29.44 -17.94
C ASP A 681 46.20 30.01 -16.60
N MET A 682 45.88 29.24 -15.54
CA MET A 682 46.78 28.54 -14.60
C MET A 682 48.11 29.27 -14.25
N ILE A 683 48.59 29.38 -12.99
CA ILE A 683 48.66 28.41 -11.90
C ILE A 683 49.51 29.06 -10.74
N ILE A 684 49.33 28.56 -9.51
CA ILE A 684 50.30 28.49 -8.38
C ILE A 684 50.50 29.69 -7.41
N ASN A 685 50.01 29.39 -6.20
CA ASN A 685 50.61 29.48 -4.86
C ASN A 685 50.67 30.77 -4.03
N ALA A 686 50.27 30.50 -2.77
CA ALA A 686 50.83 30.96 -1.51
C ALA A 686 50.24 32.29 -0.99
N LYS A 687 49.79 32.44 0.26
CA LYS A 687 49.72 31.63 1.48
C LYS A 687 49.12 32.60 2.54
N ILE A 688 48.71 32.08 3.70
CA ILE A 688 48.57 32.81 4.99
C ILE A 688 47.25 33.62 5.10
N THR A 689 46.39 33.53 6.13
CA THR A 689 46.22 32.77 7.40
C THR A 689 44.89 33.25 8.01
N ASN A 690 44.22 32.39 8.81
CA ASN A 690 43.55 32.64 10.12
C ASN A 690 42.59 33.85 10.26
N ASN A 691 41.47 33.84 10.99
CA ASN A 691 40.83 32.93 11.93
C ASN A 691 39.48 33.59 12.34
N VAL A 692 38.45 32.76 12.58
CA VAL A 692 37.57 32.71 13.79
C VAL A 692 36.72 33.93 14.19
N ASP A 693 35.40 33.68 14.08
CA ASP A 693 34.27 33.85 15.02
C ASP A 693 34.02 35.14 15.82
N ASN A 694 32.76 35.60 15.77
CA ASN A 694 31.78 35.65 16.88
C ASN A 694 30.55 36.47 16.45
N ASP A 695 29.34 35.88 16.48
CA ASP A 695 28.25 36.09 17.47
C ASP A 695 27.67 37.53 17.46
N GLU A 696 26.37 37.83 17.57
CA GLU A 696 25.22 37.11 18.14
C GLU A 696 23.92 37.93 17.80
N THR A 697 22.82 37.22 17.49
CA THR A 697 21.44 37.40 18.02
C THR A 697 20.45 38.56 17.72
N ILE A 698 19.15 38.13 17.66
CA ILE A 698 17.90 38.71 18.24
C ILE A 698 17.17 39.81 17.41
N GLU A 699 15.84 39.85 17.20
CA GLU A 699 14.65 39.17 17.77
C GLU A 699 13.40 39.27 16.86
N GLU A 700 12.39 38.47 17.25
CA GLU A 700 11.02 38.26 16.73
C GLU A 700 10.04 39.43 16.92
N VAL A 701 8.94 39.47 16.14
CA VAL A 701 7.60 39.91 16.62
C VAL A 701 6.48 39.07 15.98
N ARG A 702 5.57 38.63 16.86
CA ARG A 702 4.32 37.90 16.62
C ARG A 702 3.22 38.80 16.05
N ASP A 703 2.25 38.24 15.33
CA ASP A 703 0.88 38.78 15.41
C ASP A 703 -0.20 37.72 15.18
N SER A 704 -1.30 37.91 15.89
CA SER A 704 -2.44 36.99 16.03
C SER A 704 -3.72 37.67 15.55
N THR A 705 -4.57 36.98 14.76
CA THR A 705 -5.98 37.38 14.59
C THR A 705 -6.93 36.18 14.46
N VAL A 706 -8.09 36.34 15.09
CA VAL A 706 -9.22 35.41 15.20
C VAL A 706 -10.28 35.75 14.14
N ILE A 707 -10.79 34.77 13.39
CA ILE A 707 -12.14 34.83 12.77
C ILE A 707 -12.80 33.43 12.82
N LYS A 708 -14.06 33.41 13.26
CA LYS A 708 -14.98 32.26 13.36
C LYS A 708 -15.52 31.85 11.98
N THR A 709 -15.77 30.55 11.79
CA THR A 709 -16.92 30.06 10.99
C THR A 709 -17.28 28.62 11.37
N LYS A 710 -18.59 28.35 11.50
CA LYS A 710 -19.23 27.04 11.76
C LYS A 710 -19.26 26.21 10.47
N VAL A 711 -19.34 24.87 10.60
CA VAL A 711 -20.46 23.98 10.16
C VAL A 711 -20.03 22.49 10.25
N VAL A 712 -20.78 21.74 11.08
CA VAL A 712 -21.34 20.36 10.96
C VAL A 712 -20.45 19.17 10.55
N GLY A 713 -20.58 18.08 11.33
CA GLY A 713 -20.38 16.70 10.86
C GLY A 713 -19.90 15.74 11.95
N GLU A 714 -20.79 14.85 12.39
CA GLU A 714 -20.55 13.71 13.29
C GLU A 714 -19.48 12.76 12.75
N GLU A 715 -18.71 12.11 13.64
CA GLU A 715 -18.73 10.66 13.81
C GLU A 715 -17.80 10.22 14.95
N ALA A 716 -18.26 9.18 15.64
CA ALA A 716 -17.71 8.65 16.87
C ALA A 716 -16.38 7.91 16.67
N MET A 717 -15.47 8.06 17.64
CA MET A 717 -14.39 7.11 17.87
C MET A 717 -14.39 6.66 19.31
N VAL A 718 -14.67 5.36 19.46
CA VAL A 718 -14.43 4.52 20.62
C VAL A 718 -12.95 4.64 21.02
N GLN A 719 -12.68 5.03 22.26
CA GLN A 719 -11.34 4.93 22.85
C GLN A 719 -11.36 3.88 23.96
N LEU A 720 -10.44 2.93 23.80
CA LEU A 720 -10.15 1.83 24.69
C LEU A 720 -9.88 2.33 26.11
N ALA A 721 -10.51 1.69 27.08
CA ALA A 721 -10.21 1.85 28.49
C ALA A 721 -8.83 1.22 28.78
N THR A 722 -7.87 2.05 29.17
CA THR A 722 -6.70 1.63 29.92
C THR A 722 -7.07 1.56 31.40
N GLU A 723 -6.85 0.40 31.99
CA GLU A 723 -6.99 0.13 33.42
C GLU A 723 -6.00 0.98 34.22
N GLU A 724 -6.52 1.90 35.03
CA GLU A 724 -5.76 2.50 36.13
C GLU A 724 -6.34 2.03 37.46
N ASN A 725 -5.47 1.37 38.22
CA ASN A 725 -5.61 0.94 39.61
C ASN A 725 -6.27 2.02 40.50
N ASN A 726 -7.50 1.77 40.95
CA ASN A 726 -8.08 2.53 42.05
C ASN A 726 -8.06 1.71 43.34
N ARG A 727 -7.03 1.99 44.14
CA ARG A 727 -6.98 1.69 45.57
C ARG A 727 -8.20 2.30 46.26
N VAL A 728 -8.88 1.47 47.03
CA VAL A 728 -9.92 1.88 47.98
C VAL A 728 -9.34 2.95 48.92
N THR A 729 -9.86 4.17 48.83
CA THR A 729 -9.84 5.11 49.93
C THR A 729 -11.28 5.54 50.18
N GLU A 730 -11.81 5.10 51.32
CA GLU A 730 -13.04 5.61 51.89
C GLU A 730 -12.92 7.13 52.04
N THR A 731 -13.51 7.87 51.10
CA THR A 731 -13.70 9.31 51.23
C THR A 731 -15.05 9.53 51.88
N LEU A 732 -15.04 9.51 53.22
CA LEU A 732 -16.06 10.20 54.00
C LEU A 732 -16.00 11.68 53.62
N ILE A 733 -17.04 12.18 52.97
CA ILE A 733 -17.19 13.60 52.65
C ILE A 733 -17.34 14.35 54.00
N PRO A 734 -16.52 15.36 54.30
CA PRO A 734 -16.64 16.14 55.53
C PRO A 734 -17.98 16.90 55.56
N LEU A 735 -18.73 16.76 56.67
CA LEU A 735 -19.81 17.69 56.99
C LEU A 735 -19.19 19.01 57.46
N ASP A 736 -19.17 20.01 56.57
CA ASP A 736 -18.94 21.39 56.97
C ASP A 736 -20.23 21.98 57.55
N SER A 737 -20.17 22.26 58.84
CA SER A 737 -21.13 23.02 59.63
C SER A 737 -21.19 24.49 59.19
N GLN A 738 -22.36 24.92 58.71
CA GLN A 738 -22.77 26.33 58.59
C GLN A 738 -24.17 26.50 59.18
N ASN A 739 -24.37 27.66 59.83
CA ASN A 739 -25.44 28.02 60.77
C ASN A 739 -26.91 27.83 60.29
N PRO A 740 -27.88 27.69 61.24
CA PRO A 740 -29.27 27.40 60.96
C PRO A 740 -30.08 28.69 60.83
N GLU A 741 -30.01 29.40 59.69
CA GLU A 741 -30.90 30.55 59.47
C GLU A 741 -31.03 30.89 57.97
N THR A 742 -31.53 29.94 57.18
CA THR A 742 -32.31 30.19 55.94
C THR A 742 -32.81 28.85 55.38
N ALA A 743 -33.92 28.36 55.92
CA ALA A 743 -34.67 27.28 55.29
C ALA A 743 -35.31 27.80 53.99
N GLN A 744 -34.65 27.59 52.85
CA GLN A 744 -35.26 27.72 51.54
C GLN A 744 -35.26 26.37 50.83
N ILE A 745 -36.49 25.89 50.59
CA ILE A 745 -36.86 24.83 49.67
C ILE A 745 -36.14 25.04 48.32
N SER A 746 -34.97 24.43 48.11
CA SER A 746 -34.29 24.51 46.80
C SER A 746 -33.19 23.49 46.50
N ASP A 747 -32.74 22.65 47.44
CA ASP A 747 -31.72 21.64 47.12
C ASP A 747 -32.33 20.27 46.80
N ILE A 748 -32.88 20.11 45.59
CA ILE A 748 -33.38 18.82 45.04
C ILE A 748 -32.21 17.90 44.59
N LYS A 749 -30.97 18.37 44.69
CA LYS A 749 -29.75 17.65 44.27
C LYS A 749 -29.66 16.21 44.81
N HIS A 750 -30.13 15.97 46.04
CA HIS A 750 -30.15 14.64 46.65
C HIS A 750 -31.13 13.67 45.96
N LEU A 751 -32.26 14.18 45.46
CA LEU A 751 -33.22 13.43 44.65
C LEU A 751 -32.67 13.18 43.24
N HIS A 752 -32.03 14.17 42.63
CA HIS A 752 -31.35 14.00 41.34
C HIS A 752 -30.28 12.90 41.42
N LEU A 753 -29.46 12.91 42.47
CA LEU A 753 -28.45 11.88 42.71
C LEU A 753 -29.03 10.46 42.79
N VAL A 754 -30.17 10.28 43.46
CA VAL A 754 -30.84 8.97 43.50
C VAL A 754 -31.42 8.59 42.15
N MET A 755 -32.03 9.54 41.44
CA MET A 755 -32.62 9.29 40.12
C MET A 755 -31.57 8.91 39.08
N ASP A 756 -30.41 9.58 39.08
CA ASP A 756 -29.29 9.24 38.20
C ASP A 756 -28.77 7.83 38.48
N ARG A 757 -28.56 7.48 39.76
CA ARG A 757 -28.11 6.13 40.17
C ARG A 757 -29.13 5.03 39.85
N LEU A 758 -30.42 5.36 39.82
CA LEU A 758 -31.48 4.44 39.39
C LEU A 758 -31.61 4.33 37.86
N GLY A 759 -30.88 5.14 37.09
CA GLY A 759 -30.99 5.20 35.62
C GLY A 759 -32.23 5.93 35.13
N LEU A 760 -32.75 6.88 35.92
CA LEU A 760 -33.93 7.70 35.64
C LEU A 760 -33.61 9.20 35.55
N GLY A 761 -32.35 9.57 35.29
CA GLY A 761 -31.90 10.98 35.19
C GLY A 761 -32.65 11.79 34.13
N ASP A 762 -32.97 11.17 32.99
CA ASP A 762 -33.70 11.82 31.88
C ASP A 762 -35.22 11.95 32.12
N SER A 763 -35.71 11.44 33.25
CA SER A 763 -37.15 11.29 33.49
C SER A 763 -37.84 12.55 34.02
N TYR A 764 -37.07 13.59 34.36
CA TYR A 764 -37.56 14.89 34.80
C TYR A 764 -36.80 16.01 34.08
N ASN A 765 -37.46 17.15 33.87
CA ASN A 765 -36.81 18.29 33.24
C ASN A 765 -36.14 19.15 34.32
N SER A 766 -34.81 19.21 34.30
CA SER A 766 -34.01 20.02 35.25
C SER A 766 -34.30 21.53 35.16
N ALA A 767 -34.97 21.99 34.08
CA ALA A 767 -35.41 23.37 33.90
C ALA A 767 -36.78 23.68 34.56
N ASP A 768 -37.54 22.67 34.99
CA ASP A 768 -38.86 22.85 35.63
C ASP A 768 -38.73 23.29 37.10
N GLY A 769 -39.79 23.86 37.66
CA GLY A 769 -39.79 24.26 39.07
C GLY A 769 -39.72 23.07 40.04
N ALA A 770 -39.13 23.29 41.23
CA ALA A 770 -38.88 22.27 42.25
C ALA A 770 -40.07 21.32 42.52
N THR A 771 -41.27 21.87 42.70
CA THR A 771 -42.50 21.12 42.96
C THR A 771 -42.94 20.27 41.77
N GLN A 772 -42.71 20.75 40.53
CA GLN A 772 -43.03 20.00 39.31
C GLN A 772 -42.06 18.84 39.12
N GLN A 773 -40.76 19.05 39.38
CA GLN A 773 -39.75 18.00 39.38
C GLN A 773 -40.08 16.90 40.39
N ILE A 774 -40.44 17.25 41.64
CA ILE A 774 -40.83 16.26 42.66
C ILE A 774 -42.07 15.44 42.22
N GLN A 775 -43.04 16.07 41.54
CA GLN A 775 -44.20 15.35 41.00
C GLN A 775 -43.84 14.42 39.83
N GLN A 776 -42.94 14.83 38.94
CA GLN A 776 -42.42 14.00 37.86
C GLN A 776 -41.64 12.80 38.41
N ILE A 777 -40.72 13.05 39.35
CA ILE A 777 -39.96 12.02 40.08
C ILE A 777 -40.90 11.03 40.77
N ARG A 778 -41.93 11.51 41.50
CA ARG A 778 -42.93 10.65 42.15
C ARG A 778 -43.65 9.75 41.15
N ARG A 779 -44.09 10.29 40.01
CA ARG A 779 -44.78 9.53 38.96
C ARG A 779 -43.87 8.45 38.35
N ASN A 780 -42.61 8.77 38.09
CA ASN A 780 -41.68 7.85 37.46
C ASN A 780 -41.18 6.75 38.42
N LEU A 781 -40.95 7.08 39.69
CA LEU A 781 -40.65 6.08 40.71
C LEU A 781 -41.83 5.12 40.91
N ALA A 782 -43.06 5.64 41.01
CA ALA A 782 -44.27 4.83 41.22
C ALA A 782 -44.54 3.85 40.07
N LYS A 783 -44.27 4.23 38.82
CA LYS A 783 -44.40 3.34 37.65
C LYS A 783 -43.51 2.10 37.73
N ASN A 784 -42.38 2.21 38.44
CA ASN A 784 -41.40 1.16 38.53
C ASN A 784 -41.58 0.29 39.79
N VAL A 785 -42.57 0.53 40.65
CA VAL A 785 -42.84 -0.30 41.84
C VAL A 785 -43.68 -1.54 41.46
N GLY A 786 -43.39 -2.69 42.06
CA GLY A 786 -44.12 -3.95 41.90
C GLY A 786 -43.89 -4.66 40.56
N VAL A 787 -42.74 -4.45 39.91
CA VAL A 787 -42.39 -5.14 38.65
C VAL A 787 -41.74 -6.48 38.98
N GLU A 788 -42.32 -7.57 38.51
CA GLU A 788 -41.81 -8.94 38.64
C GLU A 788 -41.36 -9.49 37.26
N PRO A 789 -40.31 -10.34 37.20
CA PRO A 789 -39.41 -10.76 38.28
C PRO A 789 -38.29 -9.72 38.53
N ARG A 790 -38.12 -9.26 39.78
CA ARG A 790 -37.07 -8.31 40.18
C ARG A 790 -36.77 -8.45 41.67
N ASP A 791 -35.53 -8.17 42.07
CA ASP A 791 -35.11 -8.20 43.47
C ASP A 791 -36.02 -7.33 44.37
N VAL A 792 -36.62 -7.96 45.40
CA VAL A 792 -37.49 -7.31 46.40
C VAL A 792 -36.82 -6.08 47.02
N ARG A 793 -35.49 -6.08 47.18
CA ARG A 793 -34.74 -4.95 47.77
C ARG A 793 -34.84 -3.68 46.93
N VAL A 794 -34.83 -3.81 45.60
CA VAL A 794 -35.01 -2.68 44.68
C VAL A 794 -36.43 -2.14 44.82
N ASP A 795 -37.42 -3.01 44.95
CA ASP A 795 -38.81 -2.60 45.14
C ASP A 795 -39.03 -1.90 46.48
N ARG A 796 -38.43 -2.41 47.55
CA ARG A 796 -38.44 -1.79 48.88
C ARG A 796 -37.73 -0.45 48.90
N LEU A 797 -36.62 -0.32 48.17
CA LEU A 797 -35.92 0.96 47.98
C LEU A 797 -36.84 1.98 47.30
N LEU A 798 -37.49 1.62 46.19
CA LEU A 798 -38.41 2.52 45.48
C LEU A 798 -39.59 2.94 46.36
N ARG A 799 -40.19 1.99 47.11
CA ARG A 799 -41.30 2.26 48.05
C ARG A 799 -40.87 3.17 49.21
N LEU A 800 -39.66 3.01 49.73
CA LEU A 800 -39.10 3.87 50.79
C LEU A 800 -38.77 5.27 50.28
N VAL A 801 -38.13 5.40 49.11
CA VAL A 801 -37.84 6.71 48.49
C VAL A 801 -39.13 7.48 48.20
N LEU A 802 -40.19 6.81 47.72
CA LEU A 802 -41.51 7.43 47.52
C LEU A 802 -42.13 7.97 48.81
N ARG A 803 -41.88 7.32 49.95
CA ARG A 803 -42.37 7.76 51.27
C ARG A 803 -41.54 8.89 51.88
N LEU A 804 -40.25 8.94 51.53
CA LEU A 804 -39.32 9.96 51.99
C LEU A 804 -39.33 11.23 51.12
N LEU A 805 -40.12 11.28 50.04
CA LEU A 805 -40.24 12.50 49.23
C LEU A 805 -40.64 13.71 50.09
N PRO A 806 -40.11 14.90 49.79
CA PRO A 806 -40.36 16.10 50.59
C PRO A 806 -41.85 16.46 50.58
N GLN A 807 -42.37 16.86 51.76
CA GLN A 807 -43.77 17.24 51.96
C GLN A 807 -43.94 18.72 52.35
N SER A 808 -42.87 19.51 52.29
CA SER A 808 -42.85 20.92 52.71
C SER A 808 -43.13 21.08 54.20
N ASN A 809 -42.51 20.22 55.03
CA ASN A 809 -42.61 20.23 56.48
C ASN A 809 -41.22 20.26 57.15
N GLU A 810 -41.16 20.57 58.45
CA GLU A 810 -39.90 20.71 59.22
C GLU A 810 -39.02 19.44 59.24
N GLN A 811 -39.60 18.29 58.87
CA GLN A 811 -38.93 16.98 58.82
C GLN A 811 -38.21 16.69 57.49
N ASP A 812 -38.29 17.60 56.50
CA ASP A 812 -37.70 17.39 55.18
C ASP A 812 -36.17 17.29 55.21
N GLU A 813 -35.48 17.92 56.18
CA GLU A 813 -34.03 17.76 56.35
C GLU A 813 -33.65 16.34 56.78
N GLN A 814 -34.42 15.73 57.68
CA GLN A 814 -34.18 14.34 58.08
C GLN A 814 -34.51 13.37 56.95
N ARG A 815 -35.54 13.64 56.15
CA ARG A 815 -35.87 12.86 54.94
C ARG A 815 -34.78 12.95 53.88
N LYS A 816 -34.21 14.15 53.67
CA LYS A 816 -33.06 14.39 52.80
C LYS A 816 -31.87 13.52 53.22
N MET A 817 -31.52 13.50 54.51
CA MET A 817 -30.45 12.66 55.05
C MET A 817 -30.68 11.16 54.81
N LEU A 818 -31.92 10.67 54.98
CA LEU A 818 -32.26 9.27 54.70
C LEU A 818 -32.14 8.95 53.20
N ILE A 819 -32.59 9.84 52.32
CA ILE A 819 -32.45 9.68 50.86
C ILE A 819 -30.98 9.67 50.45
N THR A 820 -30.13 10.52 51.03
CA THR A 820 -28.69 10.51 50.74
C THR A 820 -28.01 9.22 51.20
N ASN A 821 -28.43 8.65 52.32
CA ASN A 821 -27.90 7.37 52.80
C ASN A 821 -28.27 6.23 51.84
N ILE A 822 -29.53 6.18 51.38
CA ILE A 822 -29.97 5.23 50.35
C ILE A 822 -29.17 5.45 49.06
N ALA A 823 -29.00 6.70 48.62
CA ALA A 823 -28.22 7.03 47.41
C ALA A 823 -26.84 6.39 47.47
N ASN A 824 -26.14 6.55 48.60
CA ASN A 824 -24.79 6.03 48.81
C ASN A 824 -24.72 4.50 48.74
N ALA A 825 -25.70 3.79 49.29
CA ALA A 825 -25.77 2.33 49.25
C ALA A 825 -26.18 1.74 47.90
N ILE A 826 -26.76 2.52 46.98
CA ILE A 826 -27.10 2.04 45.63
C ILE A 826 -25.86 1.65 44.82
N LYS A 827 -24.76 2.41 44.96
CA LYS A 827 -23.55 2.21 44.15
C LYS A 827 -22.91 0.81 44.33
N PRO A 828 -22.63 0.34 45.56
CA PRO A 828 -22.10 -1.02 45.75
C PRO A 828 -23.08 -2.09 45.25
N TYR A 829 -24.38 -1.90 45.45
CA TYR A 829 -25.39 -2.82 44.94
C TYR A 829 -25.48 -2.85 43.40
N GLN A 830 -25.33 -1.70 42.74
CA GLN A 830 -25.30 -1.60 41.28
C GLN A 830 -24.10 -2.35 40.69
N ASN A 831 -22.92 -2.23 41.32
CA ASN A 831 -21.73 -3.00 40.94
C ASN A 831 -21.97 -4.51 41.11
N TRP A 832 -22.64 -4.92 42.19
CA TRP A 832 -23.00 -6.31 42.41
C TRP A 832 -23.96 -6.85 41.33
N VAL A 833 -24.96 -6.07 40.90
CA VAL A 833 -25.85 -6.43 39.79
C VAL A 833 -25.09 -6.55 38.47
N MET A 834 -24.17 -5.61 38.20
CA MET A 834 -23.33 -5.59 37.00
C MET A 834 -22.47 -6.85 36.91
N LEU A 835 -21.71 -7.18 37.95
CA LEU A 835 -20.85 -8.37 38.00
C LEU A 835 -21.66 -9.67 37.76
N ARG A 836 -22.88 -9.75 38.31
CA ARG A 836 -23.75 -10.92 38.10
C ARG A 836 -24.36 -11.00 36.69
N LEU A 837 -24.59 -9.87 36.03
CA LEU A 837 -25.01 -9.85 34.64
C LEU A 837 -23.86 -10.23 33.70
N GLU A 838 -22.64 -9.74 33.98
CA GLU A 838 -21.42 -10.09 33.25
C GLU A 838 -21.08 -11.58 33.35
N ALA A 839 -21.16 -12.16 34.56
CA ALA A 839 -21.01 -13.59 34.78
C ALA A 839 -22.05 -14.45 34.03
N ARG A 840 -23.10 -13.82 33.49
CA ARG A 840 -24.16 -14.45 32.70
C ARG A 840 -24.15 -13.99 31.24
N HIS A 841 -23.07 -13.35 30.82
CA HIS A 841 -22.89 -12.82 29.47
C HIS A 841 -24.02 -11.88 29.01
N LYS A 842 -24.61 -11.14 29.96
CA LYS A 842 -25.56 -10.06 29.66
C LYS A 842 -24.89 -8.71 29.91
N ALA A 843 -24.93 -7.83 28.93
CA ALA A 843 -24.40 -6.47 29.07
C ALA A 843 -25.27 -5.67 30.05
N SER A 844 -24.62 -5.06 31.05
CA SER A 844 -25.22 -4.04 31.91
C SER A 844 -25.42 -2.74 31.11
N ARG A 845 -26.59 -2.12 31.21
CA ARG A 845 -26.88 -0.83 30.54
C ARG A 845 -26.59 0.37 31.45
N GLY A 846 -26.05 0.15 32.65
CA GLY A 846 -25.78 1.20 33.63
C GLY A 846 -27.06 1.75 34.28
N ASN A 847 -28.20 1.08 34.11
CA ASN A 847 -29.50 1.48 34.64
C ASN A 847 -29.97 0.43 35.64
N LEU A 848 -29.90 0.75 36.93
CA LEU A 848 -30.20 -0.22 38.00
C LEU A 848 -31.60 -0.83 37.87
N ILE A 849 -32.63 -0.06 37.53
CA ILE A 849 -34.00 -0.57 37.44
C ILE A 849 -34.12 -1.57 36.29
N HIS A 850 -33.51 -1.26 35.14
CA HIS A 850 -33.52 -2.15 34.00
C HIS A 850 -32.64 -3.39 34.23
N ASP A 851 -31.42 -3.18 34.70
CA ASP A 851 -30.42 -4.22 34.92
C ASP A 851 -30.89 -5.20 36.01
N SER A 852 -31.52 -4.72 37.08
CA SER A 852 -32.12 -5.58 38.12
C SER A 852 -33.30 -6.41 37.61
N ALA A 853 -34.13 -5.88 36.71
CA ALA A 853 -35.22 -6.64 36.09
C ALA A 853 -34.70 -7.67 35.07
N VAL A 854 -33.65 -7.33 34.31
CA VAL A 854 -32.98 -8.26 33.38
C VAL A 854 -32.28 -9.37 34.15
N LEU A 855 -31.65 -9.05 35.28
CA LEU A 855 -31.07 -10.01 36.20
C LEU A 855 -32.14 -10.90 36.84
N GLY A 856 -33.26 -10.32 37.29
CA GLY A 856 -34.40 -11.07 37.82
C GLY A 856 -34.93 -12.11 36.84
N LYS A 857 -35.18 -11.71 35.59
CA LYS A 857 -35.57 -12.64 34.50
C LYS A 857 -34.50 -13.69 34.21
N ALA A 858 -33.22 -13.39 34.41
CA ALA A 858 -32.14 -14.35 34.23
C ALA A 858 -32.08 -15.37 35.38
N LEU A 859 -32.29 -14.91 36.61
CA LEU A 859 -32.27 -15.73 37.83
C LEU A 859 -33.50 -16.64 37.93
N GLU A 860 -34.66 -16.18 37.46
CA GLU A 860 -35.87 -17.00 37.36
C GLU A 860 -35.68 -18.17 36.38
N ARG A 861 -34.97 -17.93 35.26
CA ARG A 861 -34.66 -18.95 34.25
C ARG A 861 -33.62 -19.94 34.74
N ILE A 862 -32.48 -19.45 35.24
CA ILE A 862 -31.39 -20.28 35.77
C ILE A 862 -30.92 -19.64 37.08
N PRO A 863 -31.27 -20.22 38.25
CA PRO A 863 -30.81 -19.69 39.53
C PRO A 863 -29.28 -19.75 39.59
N GLY A 864 -28.65 -18.76 40.21
CA GLY A 864 -27.20 -18.79 40.45
C GLY A 864 -26.84 -19.75 41.60
N PRO A 865 -25.58 -20.20 41.69
CA PRO A 865 -25.10 -20.87 42.89
C PRO A 865 -25.19 -19.93 44.11
N GLY A 866 -25.47 -20.46 45.31
CA GLY A 866 -25.58 -19.66 46.54
C GLY A 866 -26.95 -19.02 46.81
N PHE A 867 -26.96 -17.83 47.45
CA PHE A 867 -28.17 -17.16 47.95
C PHE A 867 -29.18 -16.83 46.83
N GLN A 868 -30.42 -17.35 46.97
CA GLN A 868 -31.51 -16.99 46.08
C GLN A 868 -31.97 -15.57 46.37
N VAL A 869 -31.98 -14.76 45.31
CA VAL A 869 -32.55 -13.41 45.39
C VAL A 869 -34.07 -13.56 45.36
N PRO A 870 -34.82 -12.99 46.32
CA PRO A 870 -36.27 -12.99 46.24
C PRO A 870 -36.72 -12.10 45.08
N LEU A 871 -37.48 -12.66 44.12
CA LEU A 871 -37.85 -12.00 42.85
C LEU A 871 -39.31 -11.53 42.79
N GLU A 872 -40.02 -11.59 43.91
CA GLU A 872 -41.41 -11.17 44.07
C GLU A 872 -41.52 -9.66 44.33
N LYS A 873 -42.73 -9.10 44.27
CA LYS A 873 -43.01 -7.73 44.72
C LYS A 873 -42.84 -7.58 46.24
N ASP A 874 -42.52 -6.38 46.69
CA ASP A 874 -42.44 -6.09 48.13
C ASP A 874 -43.84 -5.90 48.75
N ASP A 875 -44.36 -6.94 49.39
CA ASP A 875 -45.65 -6.92 50.10
C ASP A 875 -45.54 -6.48 51.57
N LYS A 876 -44.32 -6.16 52.09
CA LYS A 876 -44.16 -5.73 53.49
C LYS A 876 -44.89 -4.40 53.73
N ILE A 877 -45.60 -4.31 54.85
CA ILE A 877 -46.29 -3.07 55.26
C ILE A 877 -45.25 -2.09 55.81
N LEU A 878 -45.06 -0.97 55.10
CA LEU A 878 -44.16 0.10 55.53
C LEU A 878 -44.86 1.09 56.49
N PRO A 879 -44.14 1.75 57.41
CA PRO A 879 -44.67 2.78 58.33
C PRO A 879 -45.23 4.03 57.64
N GLY A 880 -46.18 4.72 58.27
CA GLY A 880 -46.83 5.91 57.69
C GLY A 880 -45.87 7.09 57.43
N PHE A 881 -46.24 8.01 56.54
CA PHE A 881 -45.40 9.15 56.10
C PHE A 881 -44.88 10.06 57.24
N ASN A 882 -45.57 10.06 58.38
CA ASN A 882 -45.26 10.91 59.54
C ASN A 882 -44.44 10.18 60.62
N GLN A 883 -44.21 8.86 60.48
CA GLN A 883 -43.48 8.03 61.45
C GLN A 883 -42.01 7.90 61.05
N LEU A 884 -41.27 9.00 61.15
CA LEU A 884 -39.91 9.08 60.63
C LEU A 884 -38.91 8.18 61.37
N ASP A 885 -39.09 7.95 62.67
CA ASP A 885 -38.25 7.04 63.47
C ASP A 885 -38.43 5.58 63.03
N SER A 886 -39.64 5.19 62.63
CA SER A 886 -39.90 3.85 62.09
C SER A 886 -39.41 3.74 60.65
N LEU A 887 -39.50 4.81 59.86
CA LEU A 887 -38.94 4.85 58.51
C LEU A 887 -37.40 4.79 58.53
N SER A 888 -36.74 5.44 59.49
CA SER A 888 -35.28 5.38 59.62
C SER A 888 -34.79 3.97 59.98
N GLN A 889 -35.52 3.23 60.83
CA GLN A 889 -35.26 1.81 61.10
C GLN A 889 -35.46 0.93 59.86
N GLU A 890 -36.51 1.17 59.07
CA GLU A 890 -36.72 0.44 57.82
C GLU A 890 -35.64 0.75 56.77
N VAL A 891 -35.14 1.98 56.75
CA VAL A 891 -33.98 2.38 55.92
C VAL A 891 -32.71 1.69 56.42
N SER A 892 -32.45 1.60 57.73
CA SER A 892 -31.26 0.88 58.21
C SER A 892 -31.31 -0.61 57.86
N ILE A 893 -32.47 -1.26 58.01
CA ILE A 893 -32.66 -2.66 57.58
C ILE A 893 -32.41 -2.83 56.07
N LEU A 894 -32.86 -1.86 55.25
CA LEU A 894 -32.58 -1.88 53.82
C LEU A 894 -31.06 -1.76 53.56
N LEU A 895 -30.39 -0.81 54.21
CA LEU A 895 -28.94 -0.58 54.04
C LEU A 895 -28.14 -1.84 54.40
N ASP A 896 -28.47 -2.50 55.51
CA ASP A 896 -27.84 -3.75 55.93
C ASP A 896 -28.07 -4.87 54.88
N SER A 897 -29.27 -4.94 54.30
CA SER A 897 -29.61 -5.94 53.27
C SER A 897 -28.99 -5.66 51.89
N LEU A 898 -28.62 -4.40 51.61
CA LEU A 898 -27.94 -3.99 50.38
C LEU A 898 -26.43 -4.19 50.48
N ASN A 899 -25.89 -4.20 51.69
CA ASN A 899 -24.48 -4.45 51.98
C ASN A 899 -24.21 -5.97 51.97
N LEU A 900 -24.19 -6.56 50.77
CA LEU A 900 -23.83 -7.96 50.60
C LEU A 900 -22.31 -8.11 50.52
N GLU A 901 -21.72 -8.87 51.45
CA GLU A 901 -20.40 -9.48 51.22
C GLU A 901 -20.49 -10.41 50.00
N SER A 902 -19.38 -10.61 49.27
CA SER A 902 -19.31 -11.48 48.09
C SER A 902 -19.55 -12.95 48.46
N ALA A 903 -20.80 -13.29 48.79
CA ALA A 903 -21.23 -14.62 49.17
C ALA A 903 -21.66 -15.39 47.92
N SER A 904 -20.77 -15.56 46.94
CA SER A 904 -20.98 -16.41 45.76
C SER A 904 -19.69 -16.65 44.98
N GLY A 905 -18.60 -17.15 45.57
CA GLY A 905 -17.45 -17.71 44.83
C GLY A 905 -16.68 -16.78 43.88
N VAL A 906 -17.07 -15.51 43.73
CA VAL A 906 -16.31 -14.48 43.02
C VAL A 906 -15.43 -13.82 44.06
N LEU A 907 -14.15 -14.17 44.08
CA LEU A 907 -13.14 -13.42 44.80
C LEU A 907 -13.13 -12.01 44.21
N VAL A 908 -13.73 -11.06 44.94
CA VAL A 908 -13.42 -9.64 44.73
C VAL A 908 -11.96 -9.53 45.20
N ALA A 909 -11.03 -9.42 44.25
CA ALA A 909 -9.65 -9.13 44.59
C ALA A 909 -9.65 -7.85 45.44
N ALA A 910 -9.15 -7.97 46.67
CA ALA A 910 -8.97 -6.87 47.60
C ALA A 910 -7.86 -5.92 47.11
#